data_AF-A0A1G1GD04-F1
#
_entry.id   AF-A0A1G1GD04-F1
#
_cell.length_a   1.000
_cell.length_b   1.000
_cell.length_c   1.000
_cell.angle_alpha   90.00
_cell.angle_beta   90.00
_cell.angle_gamma   90.00
#
_symmetry.space_group_name_H-M   'P 1'
#
loop_
_entity.id
_entity.type
_entity.pdbx_description
1 polymer ?
#
loop_
_entity_poly.entity_id
_entity_poly.type
_entity_poly.pdbx_seq_one_letter_code
_entity_poly.pdbx_strand_id
1 'polypeptide(L)'
;MMKHKPLVSVITIFLNAERFIQEAIESVFAQTYNTWELLLIDDGSTDRSTDIALQYANNYPEKVRYLEHDGHKNRGMSASRNLGFRNSKGKYVALLDADDVWLPHKLEQQVDILESQIEAGMVYGATFYWYSWSGKPEDFTRDYVPEFGFKPNTLFKPPRLLTLAYPLGKAYAPCPSDLIFCRDVIDQIGGFEESFQGIYQLYEDQAFLAKVYLKIPVYVSSECWAKYRLHPDSCVSVVTKAGRYHKVRFYFLNWLEKYLSKQGVKDAMIWKALQHSLWSYRHPILSRLYPILQRLHPFMYHLLGHNRLHIIHGLKRKTAVNTSKIQVFSMNNLTGLQPAYEGYHDGANCNMISGWVWDSNNADIPIKVDILADNVLVDTIAAEEFRKDLFNAGKGNGHHAFNYSTPNWLKDGRSHTILIKVAGTDFNLNSTPKQIKCEFQIISDIRRLKAKLRSPVLKMRAILTKWIDKEYCPPVGQVRFGNLRRVTPISRVWGTDRGCPVDRYYIENFLACHADDIKGRVLEIGNNHYTRQFGRNRVTQSDVLNLLEEPGTTIVADITNAPHIPSNTFNCIIFTQTLQLIYDVRAAIQTLYRILKPGGVLLATLSGISPTYDRDWGEYWCWNFTGLTSRRLFEEVFAAADVSVEAYGNVLTAISFLHGLAAEELSKKELDYRDPGYDVSITVRAVKPKVNVQASPQYDSKRYPMVNLVKPMQDTFEILRHAPGHHKVLWLETHCKAIWYKLSRKTTLQKKSWHRFLHKEMWFRGVLNEIKWWEEWLVSEEGRKWIKNVQDPQWLLQVQAIIDRLHLISDKSISILDVGAGPVTQLGYKYPGRVLKITAIDPLATAYNRILKKANIIPPVPTSFCHGEDLLKKFEPESFDIAFANNSLDHSYDPVLIIKNMLTVVKRSRYVVLRHYRNEALTTNYVGLHQWNFDIKENNFIIYDKSSIHNITHLLSQEANVECYYENTINYSDLVVCVIQKI
;
A
#
# COMPACT_ATOMS: atom_id res chain seq x y z
N MET A 1 51.25 26.56 7.46
CA MET A 1 51.70 25.94 6.20
C MET A 1 50.47 25.77 5.33
N MET A 2 50.41 26.39 4.14
CA MET A 2 49.33 26.10 3.19
C MET A 2 49.46 24.64 2.77
N LYS A 3 48.50 23.78 3.13
CA LYS A 3 48.43 22.42 2.58
C LYS A 3 48.34 22.58 1.06
N HIS A 4 49.34 22.10 0.32
CA HIS A 4 49.26 22.06 -1.14
C HIS A 4 48.00 21.28 -1.53
N LYS A 5 47.08 21.95 -2.24
CA LYS A 5 45.87 21.32 -2.77
C LYS A 5 46.29 20.23 -3.79
N PRO A 6 45.80 18.99 -3.68
CA PRO A 6 46.19 17.90 -4.56
C PRO A 6 45.72 18.12 -6.01
N LEU A 7 46.56 17.78 -7.00
CA LEU A 7 46.17 17.87 -8.40
C LEU A 7 45.04 16.87 -8.74
N VAL A 8 44.00 17.35 -9.42
CA VAL A 8 42.93 16.52 -10.01
C VAL A 8 43.11 16.44 -11.54
N SER A 9 43.19 15.24 -12.10
CA SER A 9 43.11 15.06 -13.56
C SER A 9 41.66 14.83 -13.97
N VAL A 10 41.11 15.76 -14.75
CA VAL A 10 39.79 15.65 -15.35
C VAL A 10 39.94 14.96 -16.70
N ILE A 11 39.19 13.88 -16.94
CA ILE A 11 39.21 13.16 -18.20
C ILE A 11 37.85 13.31 -18.88
N THR A 12 37.87 13.93 -20.05
CA THR A 12 36.71 14.09 -20.91
C THR A 12 36.95 13.39 -22.23
N ILE A 13 36.22 12.30 -22.44
CA ILE A 13 36.21 11.57 -23.71
C ILE A 13 35.11 12.15 -24.60
N PHE A 14 35.34 12.22 -25.90
CA PHE A 14 34.33 12.72 -26.82
C PHE A 14 34.39 12.03 -28.18
N LEU A 15 33.22 11.97 -28.82
CA LEU A 15 33.01 11.52 -30.18
C LEU A 15 31.80 12.26 -30.73
N ASN A 16 32.00 13.13 -31.70
CA ASN A 16 30.92 13.90 -32.34
C ASN A 16 30.03 14.66 -31.32
N ALA A 17 30.66 15.43 -30.44
CA ALA A 17 30.04 16.16 -29.35
C ALA A 17 29.99 17.69 -29.58
N GLU A 18 30.06 18.17 -30.83
CA GLU A 18 30.21 19.60 -31.16
C GLU A 18 29.19 20.48 -30.42
N ARG A 19 27.96 19.98 -30.29
CA ARG A 19 26.85 20.68 -29.65
C ARG A 19 27.06 20.96 -28.16
N PHE A 20 27.87 20.15 -27.48
CA PHE A 20 27.88 20.07 -26.01
C PHE A 20 29.26 20.22 -25.39
N ILE A 21 30.31 19.84 -26.10
CA ILE A 21 31.68 19.73 -25.57
C ILE A 21 32.19 21.05 -25.00
N GLN A 22 31.85 22.19 -25.62
CA GLN A 22 32.25 23.49 -25.13
C GLN A 22 31.69 23.77 -23.73
N GLU A 23 30.39 23.53 -23.51
CA GLU A 23 29.74 23.74 -22.21
C GLU A 23 30.32 22.80 -21.14
N ALA A 24 30.65 21.56 -21.51
CA ALA A 24 31.32 20.61 -20.63
C ALA A 24 32.70 21.14 -20.19
N ILE A 25 33.53 21.60 -21.14
CA ILE A 25 34.85 22.20 -20.85
C ILE A 25 34.71 23.43 -19.95
N GLU A 26 33.80 24.34 -20.28
CA GLU A 26 33.55 25.56 -19.50
C GLU A 26 33.15 25.25 -18.05
N SER A 27 32.44 24.14 -17.81
CA SER A 27 32.09 23.71 -16.45
C SER A 27 33.29 23.27 -15.60
N VAL A 28 34.38 22.84 -16.24
CA VAL A 28 35.67 22.55 -15.57
C VAL A 28 36.39 23.86 -15.23
N PHE A 29 36.40 24.83 -16.15
CA PHE A 29 36.96 26.16 -15.88
C PHE A 29 36.19 26.91 -14.79
N ALA A 30 34.89 26.65 -14.64
CA ALA A 30 34.04 27.24 -13.61
C ALA A 30 34.21 26.61 -12.21
N GLN A 31 35.09 25.61 -12.04
CA GLN A 31 35.32 25.00 -10.73
C GLN A 31 35.98 25.97 -9.75
N THR A 32 35.48 26.03 -8.51
CA THR A 32 36.11 26.81 -7.42
C THR A 32 37.46 26.22 -7.00
N TYR A 33 37.66 24.93 -7.26
CA TYR A 33 38.94 24.27 -7.12
C TYR A 33 39.84 24.58 -8.32
N ASN A 34 41.04 25.13 -8.09
CA ASN A 34 41.90 25.64 -9.15
C ASN A 34 43.06 24.70 -9.56
N THR A 35 43.30 23.63 -8.79
CA THR A 35 44.44 22.71 -8.97
C THR A 35 44.00 21.48 -9.77
N TRP A 36 43.74 21.66 -11.06
CA TRP A 36 43.35 20.59 -11.98
C TRP A 36 44.10 20.67 -13.31
N GLU A 37 44.18 19.55 -14.00
CA GLU A 37 44.49 19.46 -15.43
C GLU A 37 43.28 18.82 -16.15
N LEU A 38 43.07 19.18 -17.41
CA LEU A 38 42.00 18.67 -18.25
C LEU A 38 42.59 17.92 -19.44
N LEU A 39 42.26 16.64 -19.55
CA LEU A 39 42.61 15.79 -20.68
C LEU A 39 41.36 15.64 -21.56
N LEU A 40 41.44 16.15 -22.78
CA LEU A 40 40.42 16.01 -23.82
C LEU A 40 40.83 14.88 -24.75
N ILE A 41 40.08 13.77 -24.73
CA ILE A 41 40.42 12.55 -25.47
C ILE A 41 39.44 12.40 -26.62
N ASP A 42 39.92 12.64 -27.84
CA ASP A 42 39.15 12.45 -29.06
C ASP A 42 39.14 10.98 -29.47
N ASP A 43 37.95 10.41 -29.64
CA ASP A 43 37.73 9.05 -30.12
C ASP A 43 37.45 9.01 -31.64
N GLY A 44 38.04 9.93 -32.40
CA GLY A 44 37.93 9.99 -33.86
C GLY A 44 36.70 10.73 -34.34
N SER A 45 36.46 11.93 -33.79
CA SER A 45 35.37 12.81 -34.17
C SER A 45 35.45 13.26 -35.63
N THR A 46 34.29 13.47 -36.23
CA THR A 46 34.13 13.89 -37.63
C THR A 46 33.40 15.22 -37.77
N ASP A 47 32.87 15.75 -36.67
CA ASP A 47 32.30 17.07 -36.56
C ASP A 47 33.34 18.06 -36.01
N ARG A 48 32.93 19.27 -35.60
CA ARG A 48 33.88 20.29 -35.11
C ARG A 48 34.36 20.07 -33.67
N SER A 49 34.08 18.93 -33.05
CA SER A 49 34.53 18.66 -31.67
C SER A 49 36.05 18.73 -31.53
N THR A 50 36.78 18.17 -32.51
CA THR A 50 38.25 18.17 -32.55
C THR A 50 38.81 19.58 -32.57
N ASP A 51 38.26 20.44 -33.44
CA ASP A 51 38.68 21.84 -33.56
C ASP A 51 38.45 22.61 -32.25
N ILE A 52 37.29 22.40 -31.62
CA ILE A 52 36.96 23.02 -30.32
C ILE A 52 37.98 22.57 -29.26
N ALA A 53 38.24 21.26 -29.16
CA ALA A 53 39.18 20.73 -28.17
C ALA A 53 40.62 21.24 -28.39
N LEU A 54 41.10 21.27 -29.65
CA LEU A 54 42.40 21.82 -30.01
C LEU A 54 42.51 23.31 -29.70
N GLN A 55 41.44 24.09 -29.90
CA GLN A 55 41.40 25.50 -29.55
C GLN A 55 41.64 25.70 -28.04
N TYR A 56 40.97 24.92 -27.17
CA TYR A 56 41.21 25.00 -25.72
C TYR A 56 42.62 24.54 -25.34
N ALA A 57 43.14 23.47 -25.95
CA ALA A 57 44.50 22.99 -25.70
C ALA A 57 45.57 24.02 -26.11
N ASN A 58 45.35 24.73 -27.21
CA ASN A 58 46.26 25.79 -27.67
C ASN A 58 46.17 27.06 -26.83
N ASN A 59 44.97 27.42 -26.36
CA ASN A 59 44.75 28.61 -25.54
C ASN A 59 45.22 28.43 -24.08
N TYR A 60 45.20 27.20 -23.57
CA TYR A 60 45.54 26.88 -22.18
C TYR A 60 46.48 25.65 -22.07
N PRO A 61 47.66 25.67 -22.73
CA PRO A 61 48.54 24.50 -22.85
C PRO A 61 49.11 23.99 -21.51
N GLU A 62 49.11 24.84 -20.47
CA GLU A 62 49.52 24.50 -19.12
C GLU A 62 48.45 23.74 -18.32
N LYS A 63 47.18 23.80 -18.75
CA LYS A 63 46.04 23.17 -18.08
C LYS A 63 45.33 22.12 -18.91
N VAL A 64 45.26 22.30 -20.22
CA VAL A 64 44.44 21.49 -21.14
C VAL A 64 45.35 20.76 -22.12
N ARG A 65 45.12 19.45 -22.28
CA ARG A 65 45.84 18.61 -23.24
C ARG A 65 44.86 17.86 -24.13
N TYR A 66 45.07 17.97 -25.43
CA TYR A 66 44.41 17.14 -26.42
C TYR A 66 45.17 15.81 -26.57
N LEU A 67 44.42 14.71 -26.62
CA LEU A 67 44.91 13.35 -26.85
C LEU A 67 43.97 12.66 -27.83
N GLU A 68 44.50 11.77 -28.65
CA GLU A 68 43.73 10.97 -29.60
C GLU A 68 44.36 9.60 -29.78
N HIS A 69 43.62 8.68 -30.41
CA HIS A 69 44.16 7.38 -30.80
C HIS A 69 44.93 7.46 -32.13
N ASP A 70 45.88 6.55 -32.31
CA ASP A 70 46.69 6.46 -33.53
C ASP A 70 45.81 6.43 -34.81
N GLY A 71 46.10 7.36 -35.71
CA GLY A 71 45.37 7.50 -36.97
C GLY A 71 43.94 8.02 -36.82
N HIS A 72 43.64 8.73 -35.72
CA HIS A 72 42.34 9.35 -35.45
C HIS A 72 41.16 8.36 -35.51
N LYS A 73 41.39 7.15 -34.99
CA LYS A 73 40.43 6.04 -35.08
C LYS A 73 39.55 5.98 -33.84
N ASN A 74 38.27 5.66 -34.06
CA ASN A 74 37.35 5.28 -33.00
C ASN A 74 37.71 3.93 -32.38
N ARG A 75 38.01 3.93 -31.08
CA ARG A 75 38.31 2.75 -30.25
C ARG A 75 37.32 2.55 -29.10
N GLY A 76 36.41 3.50 -28.90
CA GLY A 76 35.34 3.44 -27.92
C GLY A 76 35.69 4.04 -26.55
N MET A 77 34.65 4.27 -25.75
CA MET A 77 34.69 4.97 -24.46
C MET A 77 35.76 4.42 -23.53
N SER A 78 35.79 3.10 -23.30
CA SER A 78 36.75 2.49 -22.38
C SER A 78 38.20 2.67 -22.81
N ALA A 79 38.50 2.57 -24.11
CA ALA A 79 39.86 2.78 -24.62
C ALA A 79 40.27 4.25 -24.46
N SER A 80 39.35 5.17 -24.72
CA SER A 80 39.55 6.62 -24.53
C SER A 80 39.74 6.99 -23.05
N ARG A 81 38.94 6.45 -22.14
CA ARG A 81 39.13 6.64 -20.69
C ARG A 81 40.48 6.10 -20.21
N ASN A 82 40.86 4.90 -20.68
CA ASN A 82 42.16 4.31 -20.37
C ASN A 82 43.33 5.13 -20.94
N LEU A 83 43.18 5.73 -22.13
CA LEU A 83 44.18 6.65 -22.68
C LEU A 83 44.33 7.89 -21.81
N GLY A 84 43.23 8.46 -21.34
CA GLY A 84 43.23 9.54 -20.35
C GLY A 84 43.95 9.13 -19.06
N PHE A 85 43.65 7.95 -18.51
CA PHE A 85 44.30 7.46 -17.28
C PHE A 85 45.80 7.32 -17.41
N ARG A 86 46.30 6.72 -18.50
CA ARG A 86 47.75 6.59 -18.75
C ARG A 86 48.47 7.92 -18.82
N ASN A 87 47.75 9.00 -19.14
CA ASN A 87 48.30 10.34 -19.30
C ASN A 87 48.00 11.28 -18.12
N SER A 88 47.25 10.82 -17.12
CA SER A 88 46.88 11.58 -15.93
C SER A 88 48.04 11.70 -14.93
N LYS A 89 48.22 12.88 -14.34
CA LYS A 89 49.27 13.20 -13.36
C LYS A 89 48.74 13.49 -11.96
N GLY A 90 47.42 13.69 -11.83
CA GLY A 90 46.74 14.04 -10.59
C GLY A 90 46.81 12.95 -9.53
N LYS A 91 46.73 13.35 -8.27
CA LYS A 91 46.48 12.42 -7.15
C LYS A 91 45.10 11.79 -7.29
N TYR A 92 44.14 12.61 -7.72
CA TYR A 92 42.77 12.22 -7.97
C TYR A 92 42.45 12.31 -9.45
N VAL A 93 41.51 11.47 -9.88
CA VAL A 93 41.00 11.44 -11.25
C VAL A 93 39.49 11.60 -11.20
N ALA A 94 38.96 12.52 -12.02
CA ALA A 94 37.55 12.77 -12.16
C ALA A 94 37.13 12.59 -13.62
N LEU A 95 35.94 12.03 -13.84
CA LEU A 95 35.40 11.79 -15.18
C LEU A 95 34.33 12.82 -15.50
N LEU A 96 34.33 13.33 -16.72
CA LEU A 96 33.26 14.21 -17.25
C LEU A 96 32.95 13.79 -18.67
N ASP A 97 31.73 13.34 -18.93
CA ASP A 97 31.29 13.06 -20.29
C ASP A 97 31.01 14.36 -21.04
N ALA A 98 31.34 14.41 -22.34
CA ALA A 98 31.33 15.64 -23.14
C ALA A 98 29.93 16.24 -23.38
N ASP A 99 28.89 15.52 -23.00
CA ASP A 99 27.50 15.91 -23.02
C ASP A 99 26.92 16.22 -21.62
N ASP A 100 27.74 16.32 -20.58
CA ASP A 100 27.31 16.68 -19.21
C ASP A 100 27.93 17.99 -18.72
N VAL A 101 27.45 18.49 -17.57
CA VAL A 101 27.92 19.74 -16.95
C VAL A 101 28.14 19.56 -15.45
N TRP A 102 29.29 20.01 -14.95
CA TRP A 102 29.56 20.08 -13.51
C TRP A 102 29.04 21.36 -12.85
N LEU A 103 28.64 21.24 -11.59
CA LEU A 103 28.37 22.40 -10.73
C LEU A 103 29.69 22.96 -10.17
N PRO A 104 29.79 24.28 -9.87
CA PRO A 104 31.06 24.94 -9.55
C PRO A 104 31.86 24.37 -8.37
N HIS A 105 31.18 23.75 -7.40
CA HIS A 105 31.81 23.27 -6.16
C HIS A 105 32.16 21.79 -6.15
N LYS A 106 32.00 21.07 -7.27
CA LYS A 106 32.21 19.62 -7.35
C LYS A 106 33.60 19.20 -6.88
N LEU A 107 34.64 19.72 -7.52
CA LEU A 107 36.01 19.29 -7.24
C LEU A 107 36.43 19.65 -5.82
N GLU A 108 36.04 20.84 -5.34
CA GLU A 108 36.36 21.30 -3.99
C GLU A 108 35.76 20.37 -2.93
N GLN A 109 34.44 20.14 -3.00
CA GLN A 109 33.74 19.34 -2.00
C GLN A 109 34.12 17.86 -2.05
N GLN A 110 34.30 17.28 -3.25
CA GLN A 110 34.68 15.87 -3.32
C GLN A 110 36.13 15.62 -2.92
N VAL A 111 37.06 16.56 -3.19
CA VAL A 111 38.44 16.48 -2.69
C VAL A 111 38.45 16.61 -1.17
N ASP A 112 37.67 17.53 -0.59
CA ASP A 112 37.56 17.66 0.87
C ASP A 112 37.05 16.37 1.53
N ILE A 113 36.11 15.67 0.89
CA ILE A 113 35.65 14.34 1.35
C ILE A 113 36.79 13.32 1.25
N LEU A 114 37.52 13.24 0.14
CA LEU A 114 38.63 12.27 -0.01
C LEU A 114 39.80 12.55 0.94
N GLU A 115 40.06 13.82 1.27
CA GLU A 115 41.11 14.21 2.22
C GLU A 115 40.67 13.99 3.69
N SER A 116 39.37 14.05 3.99
CA SER A 116 38.83 13.78 5.33
C SER A 116 38.49 12.31 5.59
N GLN A 117 38.10 11.57 4.54
CA GLN A 117 37.76 10.15 4.57
C GLN A 117 38.88 9.34 3.90
N ILE A 118 40.04 9.25 4.56
CA ILE A 118 41.25 8.65 3.97
C ILE A 118 41.08 7.18 3.55
N GLU A 119 40.08 6.48 4.10
CA GLU A 119 39.74 5.11 3.71
C GLU A 119 38.97 5.01 2.39
N ALA A 120 38.37 6.11 1.91
CA ALA A 120 37.60 6.13 0.68
C ALA A 120 38.55 6.19 -0.53
N GLY A 121 38.44 5.21 -1.42
CA GLY A 121 39.14 5.24 -2.71
C GLY A 121 38.33 5.92 -3.82
N MET A 122 37.02 6.10 -3.63
CA MET A 122 36.12 6.77 -4.58
C MET A 122 35.03 7.54 -3.83
N VAL A 123 34.63 8.68 -4.39
CA VAL A 123 33.48 9.47 -3.98
C VAL A 123 32.53 9.65 -5.17
N TYR A 124 31.24 9.54 -4.89
CA TYR A 124 30.18 10.04 -5.75
C TYR A 124 29.00 10.51 -4.90
N GLY A 125 28.10 11.27 -5.49
CA GLY A 125 26.89 11.81 -4.89
C GLY A 125 25.68 11.64 -5.80
N ALA A 126 24.76 12.59 -5.67
CA ALA A 126 23.54 12.67 -6.45
C ALA A 126 23.83 13.28 -7.82
N THR A 127 22.99 12.95 -8.79
CA THR A 127 23.08 13.52 -10.13
C THR A 127 21.75 14.15 -10.53
N PHE A 128 21.79 15.38 -11.04
CA PHE A 128 20.62 16.08 -11.51
C PHE A 128 20.29 15.64 -12.94
N TYR A 129 19.20 14.91 -13.10
CA TYR A 129 18.70 14.49 -14.41
C TYR A 129 18.09 15.70 -15.10
N TRP A 130 18.81 16.19 -16.12
CA TRP A 130 18.57 17.48 -16.72
C TRP A 130 17.90 17.32 -18.09
N TYR A 131 16.66 17.79 -18.20
CA TYR A 131 15.87 17.94 -19.42
C TYR A 131 15.76 19.41 -19.83
N SER A 132 15.69 20.34 -18.87
CA SER A 132 15.48 21.77 -19.12
C SER A 132 16.59 22.45 -19.93
N TRP A 133 17.74 21.79 -20.15
CA TRP A 133 18.80 22.24 -21.08
C TRP A 133 18.28 22.48 -22.50
N SER A 134 17.17 21.84 -22.89
CA SER A 134 16.57 22.02 -24.20
C SER A 134 15.94 23.41 -24.40
N GLY A 135 15.72 24.16 -23.31
CA GLY A 135 15.00 25.43 -23.29
C GLY A 135 13.49 25.31 -23.52
N LYS A 136 12.96 24.08 -23.69
CA LYS A 136 11.55 23.86 -23.98
C LYS A 136 10.70 23.91 -22.70
N PRO A 137 9.56 24.63 -22.68
CA PRO A 137 8.72 24.77 -21.49
C PRO A 137 8.31 23.43 -20.85
N GLU A 138 8.03 22.40 -21.65
CA GLU A 138 7.64 21.08 -21.18
C GLU A 138 8.74 20.34 -20.39
N ASP A 139 10.01 20.67 -20.63
CA ASP A 139 11.15 19.96 -20.05
C ASP A 139 11.52 20.46 -18.64
N PHE A 140 11.11 21.68 -18.26
CA PHE A 140 11.38 22.24 -16.92
C PHE A 140 10.75 21.44 -15.77
N THR A 141 9.63 20.76 -16.03
CA THR A 141 8.95 19.94 -15.01
C THR A 141 9.49 18.51 -14.92
N ARG A 142 10.40 18.13 -15.83
CA ARG A 142 10.94 16.78 -15.94
C ARG A 142 12.28 16.61 -15.24
N ASP A 143 12.90 17.72 -14.83
CA ASP A 143 14.14 17.73 -14.07
C ASP A 143 13.95 17.10 -12.69
N TYR A 144 14.87 16.22 -12.28
CA TYR A 144 14.80 15.59 -10.96
C TYR A 144 16.15 15.05 -10.50
N VAL A 145 16.25 14.69 -9.22
CA VAL A 145 17.38 13.96 -8.65
C VAL A 145 16.88 12.57 -8.23
N PRO A 146 17.44 11.45 -8.76
CA PRO A 146 17.02 10.11 -8.36
C PRO A 146 17.27 9.82 -6.88
N GLU A 147 16.39 9.06 -6.24
CA GLU A 147 16.64 8.54 -4.89
C GLU A 147 17.70 7.43 -4.93
N PHE A 148 18.67 7.50 -4.00
CA PHE A 148 19.78 6.54 -3.96
C PHE A 148 19.33 5.09 -3.75
N GLY A 149 18.27 4.83 -2.98
CA GLY A 149 17.87 3.47 -2.59
C GLY A 149 18.68 2.86 -1.44
N PHE A 150 19.56 3.65 -0.81
CA PHE A 150 20.26 3.38 0.45
C PHE A 150 20.57 4.69 1.17
N LYS A 151 21.08 4.64 2.40
CA LYS A 151 21.41 5.85 3.19
C LYS A 151 22.62 6.59 2.56
N PRO A 152 22.49 7.87 2.16
CA PRO A 152 23.62 8.67 1.69
C PRO A 152 24.52 9.12 2.85
N ASN A 153 25.56 9.89 2.55
CA ASN A 153 26.61 10.33 3.48
C ASN A 153 27.22 9.16 4.25
N THR A 154 27.55 8.09 3.52
CA THR A 154 27.96 6.81 4.09
C THR A 154 29.15 6.24 3.33
N LEU A 155 30.16 5.78 4.09
CA LEU A 155 31.27 4.98 3.56
C LEU A 155 30.85 3.51 3.45
N PHE A 156 30.74 3.00 2.24
CA PHE A 156 30.45 1.60 1.98
C PHE A 156 31.72 0.79 1.81
N LYS A 157 31.84 -0.29 2.57
CA LYS A 157 32.92 -1.26 2.43
C LYS A 157 32.63 -2.28 1.32
N PRO A 158 33.65 -2.74 0.57
CA PRO A 158 33.50 -3.85 -0.37
C PRO A 158 33.00 -5.13 0.32
N PRO A 159 32.21 -5.99 -0.36
CA PRO A 159 31.70 -5.84 -1.72
C PRO A 159 30.28 -5.21 -1.77
N ARG A 160 29.87 -4.48 -0.72
CA ARG A 160 28.46 -4.24 -0.40
C ARG A 160 27.69 -3.56 -1.54
N LEU A 161 28.26 -2.51 -2.13
CA LEU A 161 27.63 -1.74 -3.20
C LEU A 161 27.33 -2.59 -4.44
N LEU A 162 28.14 -3.60 -4.76
CA LEU A 162 27.92 -4.47 -5.92
C LEU A 162 26.58 -5.22 -5.86
N THR A 163 26.07 -5.49 -4.66
CA THR A 163 24.77 -6.16 -4.46
C THR A 163 23.60 -5.20 -4.26
N LEU A 164 23.88 -3.93 -3.95
CA LEU A 164 22.86 -2.91 -3.67
C LEU A 164 22.53 -2.09 -4.92
N ALA A 165 23.57 -1.60 -5.60
CA ALA A 165 23.46 -0.75 -6.77
C ALA A 165 23.04 -1.55 -8.01
N TYR A 166 22.37 -0.87 -8.92
CA TYR A 166 22.16 -1.32 -10.29
C TYR A 166 23.52 -1.70 -10.91
N PRO A 167 23.63 -2.77 -11.73
CA PRO A 167 22.54 -3.58 -12.29
C PRO A 167 22.15 -4.84 -11.50
N LEU A 168 22.89 -5.24 -10.46
CA LEU A 168 22.55 -6.43 -9.67
C LEU A 168 21.48 -6.15 -8.60
N GLY A 169 21.53 -4.97 -7.99
CA GLY A 169 20.56 -4.49 -7.04
C GLY A 169 19.58 -3.47 -7.65
N LYS A 170 18.83 -2.79 -6.77
CA LYS A 170 17.77 -1.84 -7.15
C LYS A 170 18.12 -0.38 -6.85
N ALA A 171 19.20 -0.13 -6.12
CA ALA A 171 19.66 1.20 -5.81
C ALA A 171 20.25 1.87 -7.06
N TYR A 172 20.24 3.20 -7.07
CA TYR A 172 20.73 3.98 -8.19
C TYR A 172 22.26 3.82 -8.35
N ALA A 173 22.73 3.71 -9.60
CA ALA A 173 24.16 3.72 -9.92
C ALA A 173 24.57 5.12 -10.35
N PRO A 174 25.74 5.63 -9.93
CA PRO A 174 26.16 6.98 -10.27
C PRO A 174 26.35 7.19 -11.78
N CYS A 175 26.13 8.42 -12.23
CA CYS A 175 26.59 8.85 -13.55
C CYS A 175 28.13 8.90 -13.56
N PRO A 176 28.82 8.50 -14.65
CA PRO A 176 30.27 8.63 -14.79
C PRO A 176 30.75 10.05 -14.50
N SER A 177 30.05 11.07 -14.98
CA SER A 177 30.38 12.48 -14.79
C SER A 177 30.42 12.90 -13.32
N ASP A 178 29.84 12.15 -12.39
CA ASP A 178 29.88 12.48 -10.97
C ASP A 178 31.06 11.85 -10.22
N LEU A 179 31.78 10.91 -10.84
CA LEU A 179 32.81 10.12 -10.18
C LEU A 179 34.10 10.93 -9.95
N ILE A 180 34.70 10.76 -8.77
CA ILE A 180 36.11 11.05 -8.50
C ILE A 180 36.72 9.93 -7.65
N PHE A 181 37.96 9.57 -7.94
CA PHE A 181 38.66 8.49 -7.23
C PHE A 181 40.17 8.72 -7.17
N CYS A 182 40.81 8.03 -6.23
CA CYS A 182 42.27 8.01 -6.12
C CYS A 182 42.88 7.34 -7.36
N ARG A 183 43.94 7.92 -7.92
CA ARG A 183 44.58 7.40 -9.14
C ARG A 183 45.01 5.93 -9.02
N ASP A 184 45.46 5.51 -7.84
CA ASP A 184 45.90 4.14 -7.53
C ASP A 184 44.77 3.10 -7.61
N VAL A 185 43.49 3.51 -7.55
CA VAL A 185 42.35 2.63 -7.80
C VAL A 185 42.49 1.96 -9.17
N ILE A 186 42.95 2.69 -10.19
CA ILE A 186 43.12 2.16 -11.54
C ILE A 186 44.12 1.00 -11.56
N ASP A 187 45.22 1.11 -10.82
CA ASP A 187 46.22 0.04 -10.71
C ASP A 187 45.67 -1.19 -9.98
N GLN A 188 44.79 -0.98 -9.00
CA GLN A 188 44.18 -2.06 -8.22
C GLN A 188 43.12 -2.85 -9.01
N ILE A 189 42.41 -2.20 -9.94
CA ILE A 189 41.28 -2.80 -10.67
C ILE A 189 41.55 -3.05 -12.17
N GLY A 190 42.62 -2.47 -12.72
CA GLY A 190 43.01 -2.60 -14.12
C GLY A 190 42.15 -1.78 -15.10
N GLY A 191 41.69 -0.59 -14.70
CA GLY A 191 40.97 0.36 -15.56
C GLY A 191 39.64 -0.11 -16.16
N PHE A 192 39.20 0.55 -17.23
CA PHE A 192 37.98 0.22 -17.98
C PHE A 192 38.19 -0.97 -18.94
N GLU A 193 37.12 -1.69 -19.24
CA GLU A 193 37.15 -2.89 -20.07
C GLU A 193 36.94 -2.56 -21.55
N GLU A 194 38.04 -2.51 -22.31
CA GLU A 194 38.02 -2.19 -23.75
C GLU A 194 37.23 -3.19 -24.61
N SER A 195 36.79 -4.32 -24.06
CA SER A 195 35.87 -5.24 -24.76
C SER A 195 34.45 -4.70 -24.91
N PHE A 196 34.05 -3.70 -24.11
CA PHE A 196 32.74 -3.06 -24.24
C PHE A 196 32.82 -2.04 -25.40
N GLN A 197 32.61 -2.50 -26.63
CA GLN A 197 32.64 -1.69 -27.86
C GLN A 197 31.28 -1.63 -28.57
N GLY A 198 31.11 -0.66 -29.47
CA GLY A 198 29.87 -0.46 -30.22
C GLY A 198 28.68 -0.28 -29.29
N ILE A 199 27.61 -1.06 -29.49
CA ILE A 199 26.41 -1.01 -28.64
C ILE A 199 26.67 -1.44 -27.18
N TYR A 200 27.73 -2.23 -26.93
CA TYR A 200 27.99 -2.77 -25.59
C TYR A 200 28.59 -1.71 -24.65
N GLN A 201 29.14 -0.62 -25.19
CA GLN A 201 29.68 0.51 -24.42
C GLN A 201 28.69 1.08 -23.40
N LEU A 202 27.39 0.87 -23.57
CA LEU A 202 26.36 1.29 -22.59
C LEU A 202 26.63 0.82 -21.15
N TYR A 203 27.34 -0.29 -20.95
CA TYR A 203 27.63 -0.87 -19.64
C TYR A 203 29.12 -0.79 -19.25
N GLU A 204 29.90 0.04 -19.94
CA GLU A 204 31.34 0.15 -19.70
C GLU A 204 31.67 0.75 -18.33
N ASP A 205 30.89 1.74 -17.91
CA ASP A 205 30.84 2.35 -16.59
C ASP A 205 30.46 1.33 -15.50
N GLN A 206 29.45 0.51 -15.76
CA GLN A 206 29.01 -0.52 -14.82
C GLN A 206 30.05 -1.63 -14.67
N ALA A 207 30.81 -1.94 -15.72
CA ALA A 207 31.94 -2.88 -15.64
C ALA A 207 33.04 -2.30 -14.75
N PHE A 208 33.39 -1.03 -14.92
CA PHE A 208 34.33 -0.34 -14.04
C PHE A 208 33.85 -0.30 -12.58
N LEU A 209 32.62 0.15 -12.33
CA LEU A 209 32.03 0.22 -11.00
C LEU A 209 31.96 -1.15 -10.33
N ALA A 210 31.68 -2.23 -11.06
CA ALA A 210 31.67 -3.57 -10.50
C ALA A 210 33.05 -3.99 -9.95
N LYS A 211 34.14 -3.59 -10.63
CA LYS A 211 35.51 -3.82 -10.14
C LYS A 211 35.82 -2.96 -8.93
N VAL A 212 35.42 -1.68 -8.94
CA VAL A 212 35.58 -0.77 -7.81
C VAL A 212 34.85 -1.32 -6.59
N TYR A 213 33.55 -1.60 -6.70
CA TYR A 213 32.72 -2.07 -5.59
C TYR A 213 33.18 -3.40 -5.01
N LEU A 214 33.91 -4.21 -5.76
CA LEU A 214 34.47 -5.47 -5.28
C LEU A 214 35.71 -5.27 -4.39
N LYS A 215 36.47 -4.18 -4.54
CA LYS A 215 37.79 -4.00 -3.91
C LYS A 215 37.98 -2.72 -3.12
N ILE A 216 37.26 -1.66 -3.45
CA ILE A 216 37.53 -0.28 -3.00
C ILE A 216 36.40 0.23 -2.10
N PRO A 217 36.69 0.79 -0.91
CA PRO A 217 35.70 1.52 -0.13
C PRO A 217 35.24 2.79 -0.85
N VAL A 218 33.92 3.01 -0.88
CA VAL A 218 33.32 4.12 -1.63
C VAL A 218 32.48 4.96 -0.69
N TYR A 219 32.71 6.26 -0.68
CA TYR A 219 31.87 7.20 0.05
C TYR A 219 30.77 7.72 -0.87
N VAL A 220 29.52 7.56 -0.45
CA VAL A 220 28.36 8.07 -1.20
C VAL A 220 27.79 9.28 -0.47
N SER A 221 27.81 10.44 -1.11
CA SER A 221 27.31 11.72 -0.60
C SER A 221 25.85 11.95 -0.99
N SER A 222 25.10 12.76 -0.23
CA SER A 222 23.79 13.27 -0.67
C SER A 222 23.88 14.45 -1.62
N GLU A 223 25.05 15.10 -1.68
CA GLU A 223 25.27 16.30 -2.49
C GLU A 223 25.15 16.02 -3.98
N CYS A 224 24.64 16.99 -4.73
CA CYS A 224 24.50 16.90 -6.17
C CYS A 224 25.56 17.77 -6.85
N TRP A 225 26.38 17.20 -7.74
CA TRP A 225 27.52 17.91 -8.33
C TRP A 225 27.57 17.93 -9.85
N ALA A 226 26.75 17.13 -10.51
CA ALA A 226 26.71 17.04 -11.96
C ALA A 226 25.26 17.09 -12.46
N LYS A 227 25.08 17.73 -13.62
CA LYS A 227 23.87 17.69 -14.43
C LYS A 227 24.07 16.66 -15.52
N TYR A 228 23.29 15.59 -15.48
CA TYR A 228 23.27 14.54 -16.49
C TYR A 228 22.27 14.89 -17.60
N ARG A 229 22.76 15.16 -18.81
CA ARG A 229 21.93 15.67 -19.90
C ARG A 229 21.14 14.54 -20.56
N LEU A 230 19.82 14.65 -20.54
CA LEU A 230 18.94 13.68 -21.20
C LEU A 230 18.54 14.18 -22.60
N HIS A 231 19.12 13.57 -23.62
CA HIS A 231 18.88 13.92 -25.02
C HIS A 231 18.69 12.67 -25.90
N PRO A 232 18.02 12.79 -27.07
CA PRO A 232 17.62 11.64 -27.88
C PRO A 232 18.80 10.85 -28.48
N ASP A 233 19.98 11.46 -28.55
CA ASP A 233 21.18 10.92 -29.19
C ASP A 233 22.16 10.29 -28.17
N SER A 234 21.83 10.33 -26.88
CA SER A 234 22.66 9.69 -25.85
C SER A 234 22.70 8.18 -26.03
N CYS A 235 23.80 7.54 -25.60
CA CYS A 235 24.03 6.11 -25.81
C CYS A 235 22.89 5.24 -25.25
N VAL A 236 22.35 5.59 -24.08
CA VAL A 236 21.21 4.93 -23.45
C VAL A 236 19.96 5.05 -24.30
N SER A 237 19.66 6.25 -24.80
CA SER A 237 18.48 6.53 -25.63
C SER A 237 18.54 5.76 -26.95
N VAL A 238 19.69 5.79 -27.64
CA VAL A 238 19.89 5.11 -28.94
C VAL A 238 19.74 3.59 -28.78
N VAL A 239 20.38 2.98 -27.77
CA VAL A 239 20.29 1.53 -27.53
C VAL A 239 18.87 1.11 -27.13
N THR A 240 18.19 1.93 -26.32
CA THR A 240 16.83 1.64 -25.84
C THR A 240 15.82 1.73 -26.98
N LYS A 241 15.86 2.80 -27.80
CA LYS A 241 15.00 2.95 -28.99
C LYS A 241 15.22 1.82 -30.00
N ALA A 242 16.45 1.33 -30.14
CA ALA A 242 16.74 0.18 -30.99
C ALA A 242 16.29 -1.18 -30.41
N GLY A 243 15.68 -1.22 -29.22
CA GLY A 243 15.26 -2.46 -28.55
C GLY A 243 16.42 -3.36 -28.11
N ARG A 244 17.65 -2.83 -28.04
CA ARG A 244 18.89 -3.60 -27.80
C ARG A 244 19.32 -3.63 -26.33
N TYR A 245 18.58 -2.95 -25.44
CA TYR A 245 18.92 -2.84 -24.02
C TYR A 245 19.17 -4.18 -23.33
N HIS A 246 18.28 -5.15 -23.54
CA HIS A 246 18.42 -6.48 -22.93
C HIS A 246 19.66 -7.23 -23.45
N LYS A 247 20.03 -7.05 -24.73
CA LYS A 247 21.22 -7.67 -25.33
C LYS A 247 22.49 -7.15 -24.68
N VAL A 248 22.60 -5.84 -24.47
CA VAL A 248 23.79 -5.22 -23.89
C VAL A 248 23.90 -5.50 -22.38
N ARG A 249 22.78 -5.49 -21.65
CA ARG A 249 22.75 -5.91 -20.25
C ARG A 249 23.17 -7.38 -20.07
N PHE A 250 22.74 -8.27 -20.97
CA PHE A 250 23.15 -9.67 -20.92
C PHE A 250 24.65 -9.87 -21.18
N TYR A 251 25.20 -9.08 -22.11
CA TYR A 251 26.65 -9.06 -22.36
C TYR A 251 27.42 -8.69 -21.08
N PHE A 252 27.02 -7.61 -20.40
CA PHE A 252 27.60 -7.20 -19.13
C PHE A 252 27.51 -8.32 -18.07
N LEU A 253 26.35 -8.94 -17.88
CA LEU A 253 26.18 -9.96 -16.85
C LEU A 253 27.05 -11.21 -17.10
N ASN A 254 27.21 -11.62 -18.36
CA ASN A 254 28.13 -12.73 -18.69
C ASN A 254 29.60 -12.32 -18.53
N TRP A 255 29.95 -11.08 -18.84
CA TRP A 255 31.28 -10.55 -18.54
C TRP A 255 31.53 -10.57 -17.02
N LEU A 256 30.58 -10.10 -16.21
CA LEU A 256 30.70 -10.05 -14.76
C LEU A 256 30.86 -11.45 -14.16
N GLU A 257 30.13 -12.45 -14.66
CA GLU A 257 30.30 -13.84 -14.23
C GLU A 257 31.72 -14.37 -14.46
N LYS A 258 32.25 -14.14 -15.67
CA LYS A 258 33.62 -14.52 -16.02
C LYS A 258 34.63 -13.77 -15.15
N TYR A 259 34.41 -12.48 -14.93
CA TYR A 259 35.27 -11.64 -14.11
C TYR A 259 35.31 -12.13 -12.65
N LEU A 260 34.15 -12.35 -12.02
CA LEU A 260 34.08 -12.85 -10.64
C LEU A 260 34.72 -14.23 -10.49
N SER A 261 34.53 -15.11 -11.47
CA SER A 261 35.19 -16.43 -11.51
C SER A 261 36.71 -16.28 -11.57
N LYS A 262 37.22 -15.42 -12.47
CA LYS A 262 38.65 -15.16 -12.64
C LYS A 262 39.27 -14.52 -11.40
N GLN A 263 38.53 -13.65 -10.70
CA GLN A 263 38.96 -13.05 -9.44
C GLN A 263 38.83 -14.00 -8.23
N GLY A 264 38.29 -15.21 -8.40
CA GLY A 264 38.14 -16.19 -7.32
C GLY A 264 37.14 -15.79 -6.23
N VAL A 265 36.17 -14.94 -6.55
CA VAL A 265 35.17 -14.44 -5.59
C VAL A 265 34.29 -15.59 -5.11
N LYS A 266 34.13 -15.75 -3.78
CA LYS A 266 33.32 -16.82 -3.17
C LYS A 266 32.06 -16.32 -2.46
N ASP A 267 31.81 -15.01 -2.47
CA ASP A 267 30.67 -14.41 -1.78
C ASP A 267 29.33 -14.90 -2.36
N ALA A 268 28.58 -15.66 -1.56
CA ALA A 268 27.35 -16.29 -1.99
C ALA A 268 26.24 -15.27 -2.32
N MET A 269 26.25 -14.07 -1.72
CA MET A 269 25.27 -13.03 -2.01
C MET A 269 25.49 -12.41 -3.39
N ILE A 270 26.75 -12.17 -3.78
CA ILE A 270 27.09 -11.68 -5.13
C ILE A 270 26.69 -12.72 -6.18
N TRP A 271 27.08 -13.99 -5.99
CA TRP A 271 26.73 -15.06 -6.93
C TRP A 271 25.22 -15.26 -7.04
N LYS A 272 24.49 -15.18 -5.92
CA LYS A 272 23.02 -15.27 -5.94
C LYS A 272 22.39 -14.10 -6.70
N ALA A 273 22.86 -12.87 -6.49
CA ALA A 273 22.35 -11.68 -7.18
C ALA A 273 22.65 -11.72 -8.69
N LEU A 274 23.85 -12.19 -9.06
CA LEU A 274 24.25 -12.38 -10.45
C LEU A 274 23.44 -13.49 -11.14
N GLN A 275 23.29 -14.67 -10.54
CA GLN A 275 22.51 -15.76 -11.13
C GLN A 275 21.03 -15.38 -11.24
N HIS A 276 20.50 -14.62 -10.29
CA HIS A 276 19.15 -14.06 -10.39
C HIS A 276 19.02 -13.11 -11.60
N SER A 277 20.02 -12.24 -11.81
CA SER A 277 20.06 -11.30 -12.94
C SER A 277 20.24 -12.01 -14.29
N LEU A 278 20.99 -13.11 -14.35
CA LEU A 278 21.24 -13.92 -15.56
C LEU A 278 20.09 -14.86 -15.92
N TRP A 279 19.23 -15.22 -14.95
CA TRP A 279 18.23 -16.26 -15.09
C TRP A 279 17.31 -16.03 -16.29
N SER A 280 16.76 -14.83 -16.43
CA SER A 280 15.82 -14.49 -17.51
C SER A 280 16.43 -14.57 -18.90
N TYR A 281 17.75 -14.40 -18.99
CA TYR A 281 18.51 -14.45 -20.25
C TYR A 281 18.97 -15.86 -20.63
N ARG A 282 19.41 -16.66 -19.65
CA ARG A 282 19.90 -18.04 -19.88
C ARG A 282 18.79 -19.04 -20.09
N HIS A 283 17.66 -18.74 -19.50
CA HIS A 283 16.50 -19.60 -19.52
C HIS A 283 15.34 -18.82 -20.12
N PRO A 284 15.40 -18.28 -21.36
CA PRO A 284 14.35 -17.40 -21.87
C PRO A 284 13.04 -18.15 -22.04
N ILE A 285 13.08 -19.39 -22.56
CA ILE A 285 11.94 -20.29 -22.62
C ILE A 285 11.53 -20.68 -21.21
N LEU A 286 12.47 -21.12 -20.38
CA LEU A 286 12.21 -21.53 -19.00
C LEU A 286 11.83 -20.38 -18.07
N SER A 287 12.01 -19.11 -18.45
CA SER A 287 11.66 -17.85 -17.77
C SER A 287 10.33 -17.31 -18.28
N ARG A 288 9.98 -17.61 -19.54
CA ARG A 288 8.62 -17.49 -20.09
C ARG A 288 7.69 -18.59 -19.59
N LEU A 289 8.24 -19.79 -19.40
CA LEU A 289 7.62 -20.97 -18.82
C LEU A 289 7.84 -21.06 -17.31
N TYR A 290 8.74 -20.29 -16.71
CA TYR A 290 8.95 -20.28 -15.25
C TYR A 290 7.60 -20.04 -14.57
N PRO A 291 6.81 -19.03 -14.96
CA PRO A 291 5.45 -18.84 -14.42
C PRO A 291 4.51 -20.03 -14.66
N ILE A 292 4.76 -20.87 -15.67
CA ILE A 292 3.93 -22.02 -16.08
C ILE A 292 4.37 -23.31 -15.35
N LEU A 293 5.66 -23.62 -15.29
CA LEU A 293 6.25 -24.76 -14.55
C LEU A 293 6.18 -24.54 -13.04
N GLN A 294 6.23 -23.28 -12.61
CA GLN A 294 5.99 -22.90 -11.23
C GLN A 294 4.54 -23.13 -10.78
N ARG A 295 3.57 -23.23 -11.71
CA ARG A 295 2.18 -23.67 -11.46
C ARG A 295 2.06 -25.19 -11.33
N LEU A 296 3.07 -25.97 -11.72
CA LEU A 296 3.07 -27.45 -11.67
C LEU A 296 3.90 -28.03 -10.50
N HIS A 297 4.77 -27.22 -9.88
CA HIS A 297 5.71 -27.68 -8.83
C HIS A 297 5.08 -28.13 -7.48
N PRO A 298 3.79 -27.92 -7.12
CA PRO A 298 3.25 -28.57 -5.92
C PRO A 298 3.08 -30.10 -6.06
N PHE A 299 3.07 -30.66 -7.27
CA PHE A 299 2.64 -32.05 -7.48
C PHE A 299 3.74 -33.11 -7.30
N MET A 300 5.03 -32.74 -7.32
CA MET A 300 6.13 -33.73 -7.37
C MET A 300 6.79 -34.06 -6.02
N TYR A 301 6.44 -33.36 -4.93
CA TYR A 301 7.06 -33.60 -3.62
C TYR A 301 6.29 -34.57 -2.70
N HIS A 302 5.09 -35.03 -3.08
CA HIS A 302 4.26 -35.86 -2.19
C HIS A 302 4.30 -37.38 -2.47
N LEU A 303 5.09 -37.85 -3.43
CA LEU A 303 5.02 -39.25 -3.90
C LEU A 303 6.15 -40.20 -3.44
N LEU A 304 7.11 -39.76 -2.61
CA LEU A 304 8.18 -40.65 -2.12
C LEU A 304 8.70 -40.33 -0.69
N GLY A 305 8.17 -41.07 0.30
CA GLY A 305 8.68 -41.24 1.67
C GLY A 305 7.73 -40.66 2.72
N HIS A 306 7.19 -41.38 3.71
CA HIS A 306 7.61 -42.62 4.34
C HIS A 306 6.41 -43.32 5.01
N ASN A 307 6.35 -44.65 4.86
CA ASN A 307 5.70 -45.57 5.79
C ASN A 307 6.40 -45.52 7.16
N ARG A 308 5.61 -45.54 8.26
CA ARG A 308 5.79 -46.35 9.48
C ARG A 308 4.53 -46.15 10.36
N LEU A 309 3.66 -47.16 10.47
CA LEU A 309 3.63 -48.19 11.54
C LEU A 309 3.33 -47.62 12.93
N HIS A 310 2.06 -47.69 13.34
CA HIS A 310 1.58 -48.42 14.52
C HIS A 310 0.06 -48.17 14.71
N ILE A 311 -0.80 -49.14 14.35
CA ILE A 311 -2.10 -49.35 15.03
C ILE A 311 -2.31 -50.86 15.20
N ILE A 312 -2.82 -51.14 16.39
CA ILE A 312 -3.03 -52.40 17.10
C ILE A 312 -4.09 -53.28 16.41
N HIS A 313 -3.96 -54.58 16.67
CA HIS A 313 -4.87 -55.66 16.29
C HIS A 313 -6.34 -55.38 16.65
N GLY A 314 -7.27 -55.82 15.81
CA GLY A 314 -8.70 -55.88 16.16
C GLY A 314 -9.60 -56.28 15.01
N LEU A 315 -9.59 -57.56 14.66
CA LEU A 315 -10.45 -58.21 13.68
C LEU A 315 -11.81 -58.60 14.31
N LYS A 316 -12.85 -58.68 13.45
CA LYS A 316 -14.16 -59.39 13.59
C LYS A 316 -15.27 -58.58 14.28
N ARG A 317 -16.54 -58.62 13.86
CA ARG A 317 -17.33 -59.54 13.02
C ARG A 317 -18.73 -58.91 12.80
N LYS A 318 -19.36 -59.23 11.64
CA LYS A 318 -20.81 -59.53 11.39
C LYS A 318 -21.87 -58.54 11.91
N THR A 319 -22.95 -58.21 11.20
CA THR A 319 -23.96 -59.06 10.53
C THR A 319 -24.85 -58.20 9.63
N ALA A 320 -25.35 -58.80 8.55
CA ALA A 320 -26.45 -58.31 7.73
C ALA A 320 -27.83 -58.68 8.33
N VAL A 321 -28.86 -57.85 8.11
CA VAL A 321 -30.30 -58.20 7.97
C VAL A 321 -30.94 -57.00 7.23
N ASN A 322 -31.39 -57.07 5.98
CA ASN A 322 -32.54 -57.74 5.34
C ASN A 322 -33.79 -56.82 5.18
N THR A 323 -34.38 -57.00 4.01
CA THR A 323 -35.45 -56.30 3.27
C THR A 323 -36.85 -56.34 3.86
N SER A 324 -37.70 -55.36 3.48
CA SER A 324 -39.09 -55.64 3.02
C SER A 324 -39.80 -54.41 2.40
N LYS A 325 -40.55 -54.70 1.33
CA LYS A 325 -41.37 -53.88 0.40
C LYS A 325 -42.64 -53.27 1.01
N ILE A 326 -43.19 -52.21 0.38
CA ILE A 326 -44.63 -51.89 0.31
C ILE A 326 -45.01 -51.42 -1.11
N GLN A 327 -46.15 -51.93 -1.63
CA GLN A 327 -46.81 -51.68 -2.94
C GLN A 327 -47.64 -50.38 -2.97
N VAL A 328 -47.51 -49.53 -4.00
CA VAL A 328 -48.40 -49.27 -5.18
C VAL A 328 -49.88 -48.91 -4.89
N PHE A 329 -50.30 -47.71 -5.35
CA PHE A 329 -51.61 -47.45 -5.99
C PHE A 329 -51.49 -46.34 -7.06
N SER A 330 -52.22 -46.53 -8.16
CA SER A 330 -52.20 -45.76 -9.42
C SER A 330 -53.50 -44.95 -9.60
N MET A 331 -53.41 -43.79 -10.27
CA MET A 331 -54.43 -43.06 -11.07
C MET A 331 -53.62 -42.07 -11.94
N ASN A 332 -53.83 -41.81 -13.23
CA ASN A 332 -54.93 -42.05 -14.17
C ASN A 332 -54.38 -42.08 -15.61
N ASN A 333 -55.07 -42.82 -16.47
CA ASN A 333 -54.91 -42.79 -17.93
C ASN A 333 -55.45 -41.47 -18.51
N LEU A 334 -54.61 -40.78 -19.29
CA LEU A 334 -55.01 -39.99 -20.44
C LEU A 334 -54.30 -40.60 -21.65
N THR A 335 -55.08 -41.18 -22.56
CA THR A 335 -54.62 -41.68 -23.84
C THR A 335 -54.19 -40.51 -24.71
N GLY A 336 -52.90 -40.19 -24.69
CA GLY A 336 -52.18 -39.43 -25.72
C GLY A 336 -51.02 -40.30 -26.18
N LEU A 337 -50.83 -40.40 -27.50
CA LEU A 337 -49.80 -41.16 -28.24
C LEU A 337 -48.63 -41.65 -27.36
N GLN A 338 -48.45 -42.97 -27.22
CA GLN A 338 -47.24 -43.51 -26.57
C GLN A 338 -46.01 -42.96 -27.33
N PRO A 339 -45.09 -42.25 -26.64
CA PRO A 339 -43.91 -41.71 -27.29
C PRO A 339 -43.07 -42.85 -27.84
N ALA A 340 -42.75 -42.75 -29.13
CA ALA A 340 -41.90 -43.72 -29.81
C ALA A 340 -40.46 -43.22 -29.70
N TYR A 341 -39.91 -43.37 -28.49
CA TYR A 341 -38.54 -42.97 -28.21
C TYR A 341 -37.55 -43.84 -28.98
N GLU A 342 -36.60 -43.18 -29.62
CA GLU A 342 -35.43 -43.79 -30.22
C GLU A 342 -34.20 -43.05 -29.69
N GLY A 343 -33.19 -43.78 -29.24
CA GLY A 343 -31.96 -43.14 -28.80
C GLY A 343 -30.88 -44.16 -28.47
N TYR A 344 -29.65 -43.68 -28.48
CA TYR A 344 -28.47 -44.53 -28.37
C TYR A 344 -27.47 -43.92 -27.39
N HIS A 345 -26.96 -44.77 -26.50
CA HIS A 345 -25.81 -44.45 -25.68
C HIS A 345 -24.55 -44.70 -26.52
N ASP A 346 -23.97 -43.63 -27.08
CA ASP A 346 -22.83 -43.73 -28.00
C ASP A 346 -21.58 -44.20 -27.28
N GLY A 347 -21.25 -43.57 -26.13
CA GLY A 347 -20.05 -43.91 -25.40
C GLY A 347 -20.02 -43.36 -23.99
N ALA A 348 -19.38 -44.11 -23.10
CA ALA A 348 -18.93 -43.64 -21.81
C ALA A 348 -17.44 -43.96 -21.70
N ASN A 349 -16.63 -42.96 -21.41
CA ASN A 349 -15.21 -43.11 -21.13
C ASN A 349 -14.81 -42.23 -19.95
N CYS A 350 -13.52 -42.16 -19.63
CA CYS A 350 -13.05 -41.42 -18.46
C CYS A 350 -13.18 -39.90 -18.55
N ASN A 351 -13.58 -39.37 -19.70
CA ASN A 351 -13.70 -37.94 -19.93
C ASN A 351 -15.12 -37.54 -20.30
N MET A 352 -15.87 -38.43 -20.95
CA MET A 352 -17.15 -38.08 -21.55
C MET A 352 -18.15 -39.24 -21.56
N ILE A 353 -19.41 -38.91 -21.32
CA ILE A 353 -20.61 -39.75 -21.48
C ILE A 353 -21.49 -39.04 -22.51
N SER A 354 -21.74 -39.69 -23.65
CA SER A 354 -22.44 -39.06 -24.77
C SER A 354 -23.46 -40.00 -25.39
N GLY A 355 -24.48 -39.42 -26.01
CA GLY A 355 -25.51 -40.15 -26.72
C GLY A 355 -26.52 -39.19 -27.36
N TRP A 356 -27.65 -39.74 -27.78
CA TRP A 356 -28.75 -38.96 -28.32
C TRP A 356 -30.08 -39.65 -28.06
N VAL A 357 -31.16 -38.87 -28.05
CA VAL A 357 -32.52 -39.38 -27.91
C VAL A 357 -33.54 -38.47 -28.61
N TRP A 358 -34.48 -39.10 -29.28
CA TRP A 358 -35.49 -38.49 -30.12
C TRP A 358 -36.85 -39.17 -29.92
N ASP A 359 -37.94 -38.42 -30.07
CA ASP A 359 -39.32 -38.93 -30.06
C ASP A 359 -39.95 -38.61 -31.40
N SER A 360 -40.32 -39.64 -32.16
CA SER A 360 -40.90 -39.42 -33.49
C SER A 360 -42.24 -38.69 -33.45
N ASN A 361 -42.93 -38.70 -32.31
CA ASN A 361 -44.20 -38.00 -32.15
C ASN A 361 -44.00 -36.50 -31.87
N ASN A 362 -42.81 -36.08 -31.43
CA ASN A 362 -42.47 -34.70 -31.08
C ASN A 362 -41.10 -34.34 -31.68
N ALA A 363 -41.06 -34.36 -33.02
CA ALA A 363 -39.81 -34.48 -33.77
C ALA A 363 -38.76 -33.41 -33.48
N ASP A 364 -39.12 -32.19 -33.08
CA ASP A 364 -38.17 -31.07 -32.89
C ASP A 364 -37.93 -30.68 -31.42
N ILE A 365 -38.50 -31.44 -30.47
CA ILE A 365 -38.42 -31.11 -29.04
C ILE A 365 -37.26 -31.89 -28.39
N PRO A 366 -36.29 -31.21 -27.75
CA PRO A 366 -35.24 -31.86 -26.97
C PRO A 366 -35.80 -32.66 -25.79
N ILE A 367 -35.32 -33.89 -25.60
CA ILE A 367 -35.77 -34.79 -24.53
C ILE A 367 -34.73 -34.83 -23.42
N LYS A 368 -35.19 -34.85 -22.17
CA LYS A 368 -34.30 -35.00 -21.02
C LYS A 368 -33.95 -36.46 -20.77
N VAL A 369 -32.71 -36.72 -20.38
CA VAL A 369 -32.20 -38.04 -20.00
C VAL A 369 -31.63 -38.02 -18.59
N ASP A 370 -31.88 -39.08 -17.85
CA ASP A 370 -31.27 -39.36 -16.56
C ASP A 370 -29.97 -40.15 -16.79
N ILE A 371 -28.85 -39.66 -16.27
CA ILE A 371 -27.57 -40.37 -16.23
C ILE A 371 -27.42 -41.00 -14.86
N LEU A 372 -27.32 -42.32 -14.80
CA LEU A 372 -27.12 -43.07 -13.57
C LEU A 372 -25.76 -43.75 -13.56
N ALA A 373 -25.07 -43.69 -12.43
CA ALA A 373 -23.85 -44.44 -12.18
C ALA A 373 -24.08 -45.39 -11.00
N ASP A 374 -23.89 -46.68 -11.25
CA ASP A 374 -24.17 -47.77 -10.29
C ASP A 374 -25.59 -47.67 -9.69
N ASN A 375 -26.57 -47.37 -10.55
CA ASN A 375 -27.99 -47.14 -10.21
C ASN A 375 -28.28 -45.91 -9.31
N VAL A 376 -27.32 -45.01 -9.10
CA VAL A 376 -27.53 -43.72 -8.44
C VAL A 376 -27.66 -42.64 -9.51
N LEU A 377 -28.69 -41.80 -9.42
CA LEU A 377 -28.88 -40.66 -10.31
C LEU A 377 -27.71 -39.69 -10.14
N VAL A 378 -26.95 -39.48 -11.22
CA VAL A 378 -25.84 -38.53 -11.28
C VAL A 378 -26.37 -37.16 -11.66
N ASP A 379 -27.19 -37.09 -12.72
CA ASP A 379 -27.75 -35.85 -13.24
C ASP A 379 -28.92 -36.13 -14.21
N THR A 380 -29.72 -35.09 -14.50
CA THR A 380 -30.78 -35.10 -15.52
C THR A 380 -30.55 -33.96 -16.51
N ILE A 381 -30.20 -34.28 -17.75
CA ILE A 381 -29.78 -33.28 -18.76
C ILE A 381 -30.69 -33.31 -20.00
N ALA A 382 -30.84 -32.18 -20.70
CA ALA A 382 -31.55 -32.12 -21.98
C ALA A 382 -30.64 -32.49 -23.15
N ALA A 383 -31.15 -33.30 -24.08
CA ALA A 383 -30.46 -33.65 -25.33
C ALA A 383 -30.75 -32.62 -26.42
N GLU A 384 -30.08 -31.47 -26.34
CA GLU A 384 -30.29 -30.30 -27.20
C GLU A 384 -29.12 -29.99 -28.15
N GLU A 385 -28.06 -30.80 -28.13
CA GLU A 385 -26.90 -30.61 -29.00
C GLU A 385 -27.22 -31.02 -30.44
N PHE A 386 -26.79 -30.19 -31.39
CA PHE A 386 -26.95 -30.46 -32.81
C PHE A 386 -26.00 -31.54 -33.31
N ARG A 387 -26.54 -32.51 -34.05
CA ARG A 387 -25.78 -33.50 -34.79
C ARG A 387 -26.27 -33.63 -36.23
N LYS A 388 -25.34 -33.40 -37.16
CA LYS A 388 -25.62 -33.41 -38.60
C LYS A 388 -26.10 -34.78 -39.11
N ASP A 389 -25.62 -35.87 -38.53
CA ASP A 389 -26.04 -37.23 -38.88
C ASP A 389 -27.49 -37.52 -38.45
N LEU A 390 -27.92 -37.02 -37.30
CA LEU A 390 -29.32 -37.12 -36.84
C LEU A 390 -30.26 -36.32 -37.75
N PHE A 391 -29.85 -35.09 -38.11
CA PHE A 391 -30.58 -34.28 -39.09
C PHE A 391 -30.71 -34.99 -40.45
N ASN A 392 -29.61 -35.52 -40.98
CA ASN A 392 -29.60 -36.25 -42.26
C ASN A 392 -30.41 -37.55 -42.21
N ALA A 393 -30.53 -38.18 -41.04
CA ALA A 393 -31.35 -39.38 -40.81
C ALA A 393 -32.86 -39.06 -40.59
N GLY A 394 -33.26 -37.79 -40.74
CA GLY A 394 -34.65 -37.35 -40.61
C GLY A 394 -35.15 -37.26 -39.16
N LYS A 395 -34.25 -37.16 -38.17
CA LYS A 395 -34.58 -37.04 -36.75
C LYS A 395 -34.75 -35.56 -36.38
N GLY A 396 -35.88 -34.99 -36.79
CA GLY A 396 -36.24 -33.60 -36.53
C GLY A 396 -35.22 -32.59 -37.05
N ASN A 397 -35.02 -31.52 -36.29
CA ASN A 397 -34.06 -30.44 -36.53
C ASN A 397 -32.60 -30.83 -36.21
N GLY A 398 -32.34 -32.07 -35.76
CA GLY A 398 -31.01 -32.58 -35.44
C GLY A 398 -30.47 -32.19 -34.06
N HIS A 399 -31.20 -31.41 -33.25
CA HIS A 399 -30.83 -31.02 -31.88
C HIS A 399 -31.34 -32.04 -30.85
N HIS A 400 -30.80 -33.25 -30.93
CA HIS A 400 -31.26 -34.38 -30.11
C HIS A 400 -30.12 -35.14 -29.41
N ALA A 401 -28.91 -34.58 -29.41
CA ALA A 401 -27.73 -35.18 -28.81
C ALA A 401 -27.42 -34.57 -27.43
N PHE A 402 -26.69 -35.31 -26.60
CA PHE A 402 -26.17 -34.83 -25.33
C PHE A 402 -24.72 -35.25 -25.15
N ASN A 403 -23.98 -34.41 -24.42
CA ASN A 403 -22.60 -34.66 -24.09
C ASN A 403 -22.32 -34.23 -22.65
N TYR A 404 -21.95 -35.19 -21.80
CA TYR A 404 -21.80 -35.00 -20.36
C TYR A 404 -20.39 -35.36 -19.91
N SER A 405 -19.68 -34.41 -19.28
CA SER A 405 -18.33 -34.64 -18.77
C SER A 405 -18.35 -35.61 -17.60
N THR A 406 -17.61 -36.72 -17.69
CA THR A 406 -17.58 -37.75 -16.65
C THR A 406 -17.06 -37.19 -15.32
N PRO A 407 -17.86 -37.21 -14.24
CA PRO A 407 -17.47 -36.66 -12.94
C PRO A 407 -16.20 -37.29 -12.37
N ASN A 408 -15.41 -36.50 -11.65
CA ASN A 408 -14.13 -36.96 -11.09
C ASN A 408 -14.27 -38.07 -10.04
N TRP A 409 -15.43 -38.17 -9.36
CA TRP A 409 -15.67 -39.22 -8.38
C TRP A 409 -15.83 -40.62 -9.00
N LEU A 410 -16.07 -40.71 -10.31
CA LEU A 410 -16.07 -41.97 -11.08
C LEU A 410 -14.67 -42.37 -11.58
N LYS A 411 -13.62 -41.59 -11.25
CA LYS A 411 -12.22 -41.81 -11.68
C LYS A 411 -11.35 -42.32 -10.52
N ASP A 412 -11.88 -43.30 -9.78
CA ASP A 412 -11.29 -43.85 -8.56
C ASP A 412 -10.51 -45.16 -8.80
N GLY A 413 -10.36 -45.59 -10.06
CA GLY A 413 -9.73 -46.85 -10.47
C GLY A 413 -10.62 -48.07 -10.36
N ARG A 414 -11.88 -47.95 -9.91
CA ARG A 414 -12.89 -49.02 -9.89
C ARG A 414 -13.70 -49.01 -11.18
N SER A 415 -14.38 -50.12 -11.46
CA SER A 415 -15.30 -50.21 -12.60
C SER A 415 -16.66 -49.70 -12.15
N HIS A 416 -17.19 -48.69 -12.85
CA HIS A 416 -18.51 -48.12 -12.63
C HIS A 416 -19.41 -48.39 -13.85
N THR A 417 -20.69 -48.64 -13.58
CA THR A 417 -21.69 -48.92 -14.61
C THR A 417 -22.53 -47.69 -14.88
N ILE A 418 -22.47 -47.16 -16.10
CA ILE A 418 -23.21 -45.99 -16.54
C ILE A 418 -24.45 -46.43 -17.33
N LEU A 419 -25.62 -46.07 -16.82
CA LEU A 419 -26.93 -46.31 -17.44
C LEU A 419 -27.57 -44.97 -17.81
N ILE A 420 -28.26 -44.92 -18.95
CA ILE A 420 -28.93 -43.71 -19.43
C ILE A 420 -30.35 -44.06 -19.85
N LYS A 421 -31.32 -43.30 -19.34
CA LYS A 421 -32.74 -43.50 -19.67
C LYS A 421 -33.45 -42.16 -19.88
N VAL A 422 -34.59 -42.17 -20.56
CA VAL A 422 -35.41 -40.96 -20.74
C VAL A 422 -36.00 -40.55 -19.39
N ALA A 423 -35.76 -39.30 -19.01
CA ALA A 423 -36.08 -38.77 -17.69
C ALA A 423 -37.58 -38.90 -17.38
N GLY A 424 -37.90 -39.38 -16.18
CA GLY A 424 -39.29 -39.61 -15.76
C GLY A 424 -39.96 -40.84 -16.40
N THR A 425 -39.23 -41.67 -17.15
CA THR A 425 -39.73 -42.93 -17.72
C THR A 425 -38.81 -44.12 -17.39
N ASP A 426 -39.23 -45.32 -17.78
CA ASP A 426 -38.41 -46.55 -17.70
C ASP A 426 -37.74 -46.91 -19.04
N PHE A 427 -37.78 -46.01 -20.03
CA PHE A 427 -37.19 -46.25 -21.34
C PHE A 427 -35.67 -46.06 -21.32
N ASN A 428 -34.92 -47.16 -21.40
CA ASN A 428 -33.46 -47.14 -21.49
C ASN A 428 -33.00 -46.87 -22.93
N LEU A 429 -31.95 -46.05 -23.09
CA LEU A 429 -31.35 -45.87 -24.41
C LEU A 429 -30.68 -47.16 -24.89
N ASN A 430 -30.69 -47.38 -26.21
CA ASN A 430 -30.02 -48.54 -26.79
C ASN A 430 -28.52 -48.52 -26.48
N SER A 431 -27.94 -49.71 -26.26
CA SER A 431 -26.53 -49.89 -25.91
C SER A 431 -26.09 -49.31 -24.56
N THR A 432 -27.05 -49.21 -23.63
CA THR A 432 -26.84 -49.00 -22.20
C THR A 432 -27.13 -50.30 -21.42
N PRO A 433 -26.45 -50.60 -20.29
CA PRO A 433 -25.40 -49.81 -19.65
C PRO A 433 -24.00 -50.01 -20.27
N LYS A 434 -23.08 -49.08 -20.01
CA LYS A 434 -21.65 -49.19 -20.36
C LYS A 434 -20.77 -49.14 -19.11
N GLN A 435 -19.65 -49.86 -19.13
CA GLN A 435 -18.69 -49.81 -18.03
C GLN A 435 -17.56 -48.83 -18.31
N ILE A 436 -17.18 -48.08 -17.28
CA ILE A 436 -15.98 -47.25 -17.28
C ILE A 436 -15.09 -47.70 -16.12
N LYS A 437 -13.79 -47.84 -16.38
CA LYS A 437 -12.77 -48.04 -15.34
C LYS A 437 -11.64 -47.07 -15.58
N CYS A 438 -11.52 -46.09 -14.69
CA CYS A 438 -10.70 -44.92 -14.93
C CYS A 438 -9.65 -44.76 -13.83
N GLU A 439 -8.39 -45.01 -14.18
CA GLU A 439 -7.24 -44.78 -13.30
C GLU A 439 -6.64 -43.39 -13.51
N PHE A 440 -6.17 -42.77 -12.42
CA PHE A 440 -5.56 -41.45 -12.45
C PHE A 440 -4.19 -41.50 -13.17
N GLN A 441 -4.02 -40.70 -14.24
CA GLN A 441 -3.03 -40.90 -15.31
C GLN A 441 -1.54 -40.61 -14.98
N ILE A 442 -1.11 -40.64 -13.70
CA ILE A 442 0.26 -40.28 -13.28
C ILE A 442 1.16 -41.51 -12.96
N ILE A 443 0.59 -42.72 -12.85
CA ILE A 443 1.27 -43.85 -12.21
C ILE A 443 2.18 -44.68 -13.16
N SER A 444 1.95 -44.67 -14.47
CA SER A 444 2.70 -45.50 -15.44
C SER A 444 4.13 -45.02 -15.71
N ASP A 445 4.37 -43.71 -15.78
CA ASP A 445 5.67 -43.14 -16.16
C ASP A 445 6.70 -43.15 -15.02
N ILE A 446 6.22 -43.09 -13.77
CA ILE A 446 7.05 -43.09 -12.56
C ILE A 446 7.75 -44.45 -12.36
N ARG A 447 7.17 -45.55 -12.84
CA ARG A 447 7.78 -46.89 -12.72
C ARG A 447 9.03 -47.06 -13.60
N ARG A 448 9.10 -46.39 -14.76
CA ARG A 448 10.26 -46.41 -15.66
C ARG A 448 11.46 -45.61 -15.14
N LEU A 449 11.20 -44.53 -14.39
CA LEU A 449 12.23 -43.62 -13.86
C LEU A 449 12.91 -44.11 -12.57
N LYS A 450 12.22 -44.92 -11.75
CA LYS A 450 12.73 -45.42 -10.45
C LYS A 450 13.91 -46.40 -10.54
N ALA A 451 14.17 -47.00 -11.71
CA ALA A 451 15.24 -47.98 -11.87
C ALA A 451 16.65 -47.38 -12.01
N LYS A 452 16.79 -46.09 -12.34
CA LYS A 452 18.09 -45.47 -12.70
C LYS A 452 18.79 -44.63 -11.61
N LEU A 453 18.19 -44.41 -10.43
CA LEU A 453 18.60 -43.34 -9.51
C LEU A 453 18.93 -43.78 -8.05
N ARG A 454 19.50 -44.98 -7.82
CA ARG A 454 19.86 -45.42 -6.46
C ARG A 454 21.33 -45.12 -6.08
N SER A 455 21.48 -44.31 -5.01
CA SER A 455 22.68 -43.97 -4.19
C SER A 455 23.54 -42.80 -4.69
N PRO A 456 23.94 -41.79 -3.86
CA PRO A 456 24.17 -41.78 -2.39
C PRO A 456 23.63 -40.53 -1.63
N VAL A 457 22.43 -40.01 -1.94
CA VAL A 457 21.88 -38.76 -1.33
C VAL A 457 21.20 -38.96 0.05
N LEU A 458 20.92 -40.20 0.45
CA LEU A 458 20.04 -40.49 1.58
C LEU A 458 20.66 -40.31 2.98
N LYS A 459 21.97 -40.13 3.13
CA LYS A 459 22.59 -39.91 4.45
C LYS A 459 22.48 -38.46 4.96
N MET A 460 22.29 -37.47 4.08
CA MET A 460 22.28 -36.05 4.46
C MET A 460 20.88 -35.55 4.89
N ARG A 461 19.83 -36.32 4.59
CA ARG A 461 18.43 -35.86 4.70
C ARG A 461 17.83 -36.01 6.10
N ALA A 462 18.40 -36.88 6.94
CA ALA A 462 17.98 -37.09 8.32
C ALA A 462 18.45 -35.97 9.28
N ILE A 463 19.49 -35.20 8.89
CA ILE A 463 20.03 -34.11 9.71
C ILE A 463 19.26 -32.79 9.46
N LEU A 464 18.70 -32.60 8.26
CA LEU A 464 17.99 -31.37 7.87
C LEU A 464 16.52 -31.30 8.33
N THR A 465 15.89 -32.45 8.60
CA THR A 465 14.45 -32.49 8.96
C THR A 465 14.16 -32.07 10.40
N LYS A 466 15.19 -31.80 11.20
CA LYS A 466 15.04 -31.20 12.54
C LYS A 466 15.12 -29.67 12.55
N TRP A 467 15.35 -29.02 11.40
CA TRP A 467 15.62 -27.58 11.32
C TRP A 467 14.63 -26.77 10.46
N ILE A 468 13.62 -27.39 9.87
CA ILE A 468 12.68 -26.73 8.94
C ILE A 468 11.29 -26.69 9.57
N ASP A 469 11.15 -25.80 10.54
CA ASP A 469 9.85 -25.27 10.96
C ASP A 469 10.03 -23.79 11.36
N LYS A 470 10.65 -23.03 10.45
CA LYS A 470 10.67 -21.56 10.49
C LYS A 470 10.19 -21.02 9.16
N GLU A 471 9.17 -20.18 9.27
CA GLU A 471 8.45 -19.46 8.23
C GLU A 471 9.35 -19.03 7.06
N TYR A 472 9.19 -19.72 5.93
CA TYR A 472 9.84 -19.36 4.68
C TYR A 472 9.11 -18.16 4.06
N CYS A 473 9.77 -17.00 4.07
CA CYS A 473 9.32 -15.81 3.34
C CYS A 473 10.00 -15.74 1.96
N PRO A 474 9.24 -15.78 0.84
CA PRO A 474 9.83 -15.76 -0.50
C PRO A 474 10.55 -14.41 -0.75
N PRO A 475 11.78 -14.40 -1.30
CA PRO A 475 12.50 -13.16 -1.59
C PRO A 475 11.70 -12.21 -2.49
N VAL A 476 11.87 -10.89 -2.30
CA VAL A 476 11.19 -9.85 -3.08
C VAL A 476 11.33 -10.11 -4.59
N GLY A 477 10.19 -10.19 -5.31
CA GLY A 477 10.15 -10.50 -6.74
C GLY A 477 10.04 -11.99 -7.08
N GLN A 478 10.05 -12.89 -6.08
CA GLN A 478 9.87 -14.33 -6.24
C GLN A 478 8.47 -14.82 -5.84
N VAL A 479 7.60 -13.91 -5.39
CA VAL A 479 6.17 -14.20 -5.15
C VAL A 479 5.50 -14.52 -6.49
N ARG A 480 4.91 -15.71 -6.56
CA ARG A 480 4.25 -16.24 -7.77
C ARG A 480 2.77 -15.92 -7.71
N PHE A 481 2.35 -14.86 -8.38
CA PHE A 481 0.97 -14.37 -8.27
C PHE A 481 -0.08 -15.22 -9.00
N GLY A 482 0.28 -16.17 -9.88
CA GLY A 482 -0.71 -17.07 -10.50
C GLY A 482 -1.82 -16.33 -11.28
N ASN A 483 -3.09 -16.69 -11.04
CA ASN A 483 -4.29 -16.02 -11.57
C ASN A 483 -4.59 -14.68 -10.88
N LEU A 484 -3.84 -14.34 -9.83
CA LEU A 484 -3.96 -13.10 -9.06
C LEU A 484 -3.04 -12.00 -9.63
N ARG A 485 -2.27 -12.27 -10.70
CA ARG A 485 -1.52 -11.26 -11.45
C ARG A 485 -2.44 -10.45 -12.36
N ARG A 486 -3.37 -9.73 -11.75
CA ARG A 486 -4.37 -8.90 -12.42
C ARG A 486 -4.71 -7.70 -11.54
N VAL A 487 -5.08 -6.60 -12.18
CA VAL A 487 -5.47 -5.34 -11.52
C VAL A 487 -6.98 -5.22 -11.30
N THR A 488 -7.74 -6.24 -11.70
CA THR A 488 -9.18 -6.38 -11.46
C THR A 488 -9.44 -7.69 -10.73
N PRO A 489 -10.47 -7.78 -9.88
CA PRO A 489 -10.80 -9.04 -9.21
C PRO A 489 -11.26 -10.10 -10.24
N ILE A 490 -11.28 -11.37 -9.82
CA ILE A 490 -11.75 -12.48 -10.66
C ILE A 490 -13.27 -12.40 -10.80
N SER A 491 -13.98 -12.16 -9.70
CA SER A 491 -15.40 -11.78 -9.68
C SER A 491 -15.57 -10.43 -8.98
N ARG A 492 -16.52 -9.62 -9.45
CA ARG A 492 -16.92 -8.35 -8.80
C ARG A 492 -18.14 -8.50 -7.88
N VAL A 493 -18.78 -9.66 -7.87
CA VAL A 493 -19.98 -9.95 -7.07
C VAL A 493 -19.65 -10.90 -5.92
N TRP A 494 -18.51 -10.65 -5.25
CA TRP A 494 -18.00 -11.42 -4.09
C TRP A 494 -17.86 -12.93 -4.31
N GLY A 495 -17.83 -13.39 -5.57
CA GLY A 495 -17.75 -14.80 -5.92
C GLY A 495 -19.09 -15.55 -5.96
N THR A 496 -20.23 -14.86 -5.80
CA THR A 496 -21.57 -15.46 -5.88
C THR A 496 -21.87 -16.12 -7.23
N ASP A 497 -21.24 -15.63 -8.30
CA ASP A 497 -21.26 -16.20 -9.65
C ASP A 497 -20.37 -17.45 -9.81
N ARG A 498 -19.62 -17.82 -8.78
CA ARG A 498 -18.66 -18.94 -8.78
C ARG A 498 -18.99 -20.01 -7.74
N GLY A 499 -19.60 -19.63 -6.62
CA GLY A 499 -19.91 -20.51 -5.49
C GLY A 499 -20.25 -19.72 -4.23
N CYS A 500 -20.01 -20.30 -3.06
CA CYS A 500 -20.25 -19.64 -1.78
C CYS A 500 -19.20 -18.55 -1.51
N PRO A 501 -19.58 -17.28 -1.24
CA PRO A 501 -18.63 -16.25 -0.85
C PRO A 501 -17.83 -16.63 0.41
N VAL A 502 -16.54 -16.29 0.43
CA VAL A 502 -15.61 -16.67 1.53
C VAL A 502 -16.10 -16.19 2.90
N ASP A 503 -16.70 -15.01 3.00
CA ASP A 503 -17.19 -14.48 4.27
C ASP A 503 -18.44 -15.21 4.78
N ARG A 504 -19.27 -15.76 3.88
CA ARG A 504 -20.45 -16.57 4.24
C ARG A 504 -20.07 -17.85 4.98
N TYR A 505 -18.95 -18.48 4.61
CA TYR A 505 -18.42 -19.63 5.35
C TYR A 505 -18.21 -19.31 6.84
N TYR A 506 -17.68 -18.12 7.16
CA TYR A 506 -17.45 -17.70 8.54
C TYR A 506 -18.74 -17.32 9.26
N ILE A 507 -19.63 -16.57 8.58
CA ILE A 507 -20.92 -16.14 9.14
C ILE A 507 -21.78 -17.35 9.50
N GLU A 508 -21.91 -18.32 8.59
CA GLU A 508 -22.75 -19.50 8.81
C GLU A 508 -22.19 -20.42 9.88
N ASN A 509 -20.87 -20.63 9.93
CA ASN A 509 -20.25 -21.39 11.01
C ASN A 509 -20.45 -20.73 12.38
N PHE A 510 -20.34 -19.40 12.46
CA PHE A 510 -20.61 -18.66 13.70
C PHE A 510 -22.06 -18.80 14.15
N LEU A 511 -23.02 -18.58 13.25
CA LEU A 511 -24.44 -18.72 13.56
C LEU A 511 -24.81 -20.17 13.90
N ALA A 512 -24.19 -21.17 13.26
CA ALA A 512 -24.36 -22.58 13.60
C ALA A 512 -23.85 -22.90 15.01
N CYS A 513 -22.67 -22.41 15.37
CA CYS A 513 -22.10 -22.56 16.72
C CYS A 513 -22.95 -21.88 17.82
N HIS A 514 -23.73 -20.86 17.45
CA HIS A 514 -24.62 -20.12 18.36
C HIS A 514 -26.11 -20.34 18.07
N ALA A 515 -26.47 -21.44 17.42
CA ALA A 515 -27.85 -21.72 17.04
C ALA A 515 -28.80 -21.80 18.26
N ASP A 516 -28.28 -22.14 19.43
CA ASP A 516 -29.04 -22.20 20.69
C ASP A 516 -29.43 -20.82 21.26
N ASP A 517 -28.77 -19.76 20.81
CA ASP A 517 -29.12 -18.37 21.14
C ASP A 517 -30.26 -17.84 20.24
N ILE A 518 -30.44 -18.42 19.05
CA ILE A 518 -31.47 -18.02 18.07
C ILE A 518 -32.81 -18.65 18.45
N LYS A 519 -33.51 -18.03 19.41
CA LYS A 519 -34.79 -18.52 19.95
C LYS A 519 -35.70 -17.40 20.44
N GLY A 520 -36.98 -17.71 20.64
CA GLY A 520 -38.00 -16.76 21.08
C GLY A 520 -38.37 -15.77 19.97
N ARG A 521 -38.53 -14.49 20.32
CA ARG A 521 -38.73 -13.42 19.34
C ARG A 521 -37.38 -12.94 18.81
N VAL A 522 -37.11 -13.19 17.52
CA VAL A 522 -35.83 -12.90 16.86
C VAL A 522 -36.00 -11.78 15.86
N LEU A 523 -35.10 -10.79 15.91
CA LEU A 523 -34.96 -9.75 14.89
C LEU A 523 -33.79 -10.10 13.97
N GLU A 524 -33.98 -10.01 12.66
CA GLU A 524 -32.90 -10.09 11.68
C GLU A 524 -32.97 -8.88 10.74
N ILE A 525 -31.81 -8.36 10.35
CA ILE A 525 -31.72 -7.18 9.48
C ILE A 525 -31.72 -7.62 8.02
N GLY A 526 -32.51 -6.95 7.17
CA GLY A 526 -32.59 -7.28 5.74
C GLY A 526 -33.63 -8.35 5.41
N ASN A 527 -33.48 -9.56 5.97
CA ASN A 527 -34.39 -10.69 5.74
C ASN A 527 -34.44 -11.64 6.97
N ASN A 528 -35.06 -12.81 6.87
CA ASN A 528 -35.13 -13.81 7.96
C ASN A 528 -34.54 -15.18 7.62
N HIS A 529 -33.62 -15.24 6.66
CA HIS A 529 -33.04 -16.49 6.19
C HIS A 529 -32.33 -17.23 7.31
N TYR A 530 -31.46 -16.54 8.07
CA TYR A 530 -30.66 -17.19 9.11
C TYR A 530 -31.49 -17.54 10.35
N THR A 531 -32.49 -16.73 10.67
CA THR A 531 -33.48 -17.02 11.71
C THR A 531 -34.17 -18.35 11.43
N ARG A 532 -34.60 -18.61 10.18
CA ARG A 532 -35.26 -19.86 9.79
C ARG A 532 -34.28 -21.04 9.77
N GLN A 533 -33.09 -20.86 9.20
CA GLN A 533 -32.10 -21.91 9.02
C GLN A 533 -31.57 -22.45 10.37
N PHE A 534 -31.18 -21.54 11.28
CA PHE A 534 -30.48 -21.89 12.53
C PHE A 534 -31.41 -21.89 13.75
N GLY A 535 -32.45 -21.06 13.77
CA GLY A 535 -33.41 -21.00 14.88
C GLY A 535 -34.44 -22.14 14.87
N ARG A 536 -34.92 -22.53 13.68
CA ARG A 536 -35.92 -23.60 13.46
C ARG A 536 -37.12 -23.49 14.41
N ASN A 537 -37.50 -24.57 15.08
CA ASN A 537 -38.64 -24.64 16.00
C ASN A 537 -38.46 -23.88 17.32
N ARG A 538 -37.30 -23.27 17.57
CA ARG A 538 -37.04 -22.47 18.78
C ARG A 538 -37.49 -21.02 18.64
N VAL A 539 -37.74 -20.56 17.42
CA VAL A 539 -38.20 -19.20 17.11
C VAL A 539 -39.73 -19.15 17.27
N THR A 540 -40.21 -18.33 18.20
CA THR A 540 -41.65 -18.12 18.42
C THR A 540 -42.20 -16.99 17.57
N GLN A 541 -41.34 -16.04 17.17
CA GLN A 541 -41.67 -14.94 16.28
C GLN A 541 -40.41 -14.47 15.54
N SER A 542 -40.53 -14.22 14.24
CA SER A 542 -39.45 -13.71 13.38
C SER A 542 -39.84 -12.34 12.85
N ASP A 543 -39.04 -11.33 13.18
CA ASP A 543 -39.18 -9.96 12.72
C ASP A 543 -38.00 -9.58 11.79
N VAL A 544 -38.29 -8.79 10.77
CA VAL A 544 -37.31 -8.31 9.78
C VAL A 544 -37.29 -6.78 9.81
N LEU A 545 -36.10 -6.21 10.01
CA LEU A 545 -35.90 -4.76 10.01
C LEU A 545 -35.23 -4.31 8.71
N ASN A 546 -35.86 -3.34 8.03
CA ASN A 546 -35.30 -2.63 6.88
C ASN A 546 -35.44 -1.12 7.05
N LEU A 547 -34.58 -0.36 6.36
CA LEU A 547 -34.65 1.11 6.36
C LEU A 547 -35.87 1.62 5.56
N LEU A 548 -36.26 0.87 4.52
CA LEU A 548 -37.39 1.12 3.66
C LEU A 548 -38.39 -0.04 3.71
N GLU A 549 -39.64 0.20 3.31
CA GLU A 549 -40.67 -0.83 3.26
C GLU A 549 -40.46 -1.75 2.05
N GLU A 550 -40.34 -3.06 2.31
CA GLU A 550 -40.05 -4.09 1.31
C GLU A 550 -40.83 -5.39 1.63
N PRO A 551 -41.04 -6.29 0.65
CA PRO A 551 -41.75 -7.56 0.88
C PRO A 551 -41.09 -8.40 1.98
N GLY A 552 -41.85 -8.65 3.06
CA GLY A 552 -41.37 -9.43 4.21
C GLY A 552 -40.78 -8.59 5.36
N THR A 553 -40.66 -7.27 5.20
CA THR A 553 -40.31 -6.34 6.29
C THR A 553 -41.43 -6.31 7.34
N THR A 554 -41.08 -6.46 8.62
CA THR A 554 -42.03 -6.31 9.73
C THR A 554 -41.83 -5.02 10.52
N ILE A 555 -40.64 -4.43 10.43
CA ILE A 555 -40.28 -3.18 11.12
C ILE A 555 -39.50 -2.28 10.14
N VAL A 556 -40.00 -1.07 9.90
CA VAL A 556 -39.25 -0.04 9.16
C VAL A 556 -38.61 0.92 10.15
N ALA A 557 -37.28 1.02 10.16
CA ALA A 557 -36.56 1.88 11.11
C ALA A 557 -35.11 2.19 10.67
N ASP A 558 -34.63 3.39 11.00
CA ASP A 558 -33.20 3.69 11.09
C ASP A 558 -32.68 3.22 12.45
N ILE A 559 -31.77 2.25 12.45
CA ILE A 559 -31.25 1.66 13.69
C ILE A 559 -30.41 2.63 14.52
N THR A 560 -29.90 3.72 13.93
CA THR A 560 -29.22 4.78 14.69
C THR A 560 -30.21 5.57 15.56
N ASN A 561 -31.50 5.58 15.20
CA ASN A 561 -32.55 6.28 15.92
C ASN A 561 -33.93 5.62 15.72
N ALA A 562 -34.23 4.57 16.49
CA ALA A 562 -35.49 3.82 16.38
C ALA A 562 -36.35 3.86 17.67
N PRO A 563 -36.82 5.03 18.12
CA PRO A 563 -37.53 5.16 19.40
C PRO A 563 -38.87 4.43 19.44
N HIS A 564 -39.50 4.20 18.28
CA HIS A 564 -40.77 3.47 18.14
C HIS A 564 -40.64 1.97 18.39
N ILE A 565 -39.44 1.41 18.30
CA ILE A 565 -39.19 0.01 18.68
C ILE A 565 -39.09 -0.04 20.21
N PRO A 566 -39.98 -0.75 20.93
CA PRO A 566 -39.93 -0.77 22.39
C PRO A 566 -38.63 -1.37 22.92
N SER A 567 -38.19 -0.89 24.08
CA SER A 567 -37.06 -1.50 24.80
C SER A 567 -37.38 -2.93 25.23
N ASN A 568 -36.37 -3.79 25.36
CA ASN A 568 -36.53 -5.17 25.83
C ASN A 568 -37.53 -6.02 25.01
N THR A 569 -37.50 -5.89 23.69
CA THR A 569 -38.42 -6.57 22.77
C THR A 569 -37.91 -7.94 22.33
N PHE A 570 -36.64 -8.05 21.98
CA PHE A 570 -36.10 -9.22 21.28
C PHE A 570 -35.29 -10.14 22.19
N ASN A 571 -35.45 -11.45 21.99
CA ASN A 571 -34.67 -12.47 22.66
C ASN A 571 -33.32 -12.68 21.97
N CYS A 572 -33.29 -12.56 20.64
CA CYS A 572 -32.08 -12.59 19.85
C CYS A 572 -32.16 -11.55 18.72
N ILE A 573 -31.02 -10.95 18.37
CA ILE A 573 -30.88 -10.13 17.18
C ILE A 573 -29.74 -10.68 16.33
N ILE A 574 -30.01 -10.95 15.05
CA ILE A 574 -29.03 -11.35 14.05
C ILE A 574 -28.71 -10.11 13.21
N PHE A 575 -27.45 -9.66 13.28
CA PHE A 575 -26.98 -8.42 12.67
C PHE A 575 -25.75 -8.69 11.79
N THR A 576 -25.97 -9.26 10.61
CA THR A 576 -24.87 -9.71 9.74
C THR A 576 -24.47 -8.67 8.72
N GLN A 577 -23.19 -8.28 8.70
CA GLN A 577 -22.59 -7.44 7.66
C GLN A 577 -23.42 -6.18 7.34
N THR A 578 -23.86 -5.41 8.34
CA THR A 578 -24.58 -4.14 8.12
C THR A 578 -23.94 -2.96 8.85
N LEU A 579 -23.20 -3.16 9.95
CA LEU A 579 -22.63 -2.04 10.72
C LEU A 579 -21.64 -1.21 9.90
N GLN A 580 -20.97 -1.82 8.93
CA GLN A 580 -20.09 -1.12 8.03
C GLN A 580 -20.79 -0.11 7.12
N LEU A 581 -22.11 -0.23 6.94
CA LEU A 581 -22.93 0.69 6.15
C LEU A 581 -23.47 1.87 6.97
N ILE A 582 -23.24 1.87 8.28
CA ILE A 582 -23.80 2.87 9.19
C ILE A 582 -22.68 3.78 9.68
N TYR A 583 -22.78 5.08 9.42
CA TYR A 583 -21.76 6.04 9.85
C TYR A 583 -21.68 6.13 11.39
N ASP A 584 -22.81 6.32 12.07
CA ASP A 584 -22.87 6.34 13.54
C ASP A 584 -23.09 4.93 14.13
N VAL A 585 -22.03 4.13 14.09
CA VAL A 585 -22.02 2.75 14.61
C VAL A 585 -22.34 2.70 16.11
N ARG A 586 -21.99 3.75 16.87
CA ARG A 586 -22.20 3.80 18.33
C ARG A 586 -23.68 3.92 18.65
N ALA A 587 -24.39 4.82 17.98
CA ALA A 587 -25.84 4.96 18.13
C ALA A 587 -26.58 3.66 17.76
N ALA A 588 -26.17 2.98 16.69
CA ALA A 588 -26.73 1.69 16.31
C ALA A 588 -26.56 0.62 17.41
N ILE A 589 -25.35 0.47 17.97
CA ILE A 589 -25.08 -0.50 19.05
C ILE A 589 -25.91 -0.17 20.30
N GLN A 590 -26.08 1.10 20.65
CA GLN A 590 -26.92 1.53 21.78
C GLN A 590 -28.38 1.15 21.57
N THR A 591 -28.92 1.34 20.36
CA THR A 591 -30.28 0.90 20.02
C THR A 591 -30.41 -0.61 20.10
N LEU A 592 -29.46 -1.38 19.55
CA LEU A 592 -29.46 -2.85 19.61
C LEU A 592 -29.46 -3.36 21.05
N TYR A 593 -28.65 -2.77 21.92
CA TYR A 593 -28.66 -3.08 23.36
C TYR A 593 -30.00 -2.76 24.01
N ARG A 594 -30.59 -1.58 23.71
CA ARG A 594 -31.86 -1.13 24.29
C ARG A 594 -33.01 -2.09 23.96
N ILE A 595 -33.11 -2.52 22.70
CA ILE A 595 -34.22 -3.35 22.21
C ILE A 595 -34.06 -4.84 22.52
N LEU A 596 -32.89 -5.30 22.98
CA LEU A 596 -32.70 -6.65 23.54
C LEU A 596 -33.34 -6.78 24.91
N LYS A 597 -33.98 -7.92 25.18
CA LYS A 597 -34.43 -8.32 26.53
C LYS A 597 -33.24 -8.54 27.46
N PRO A 598 -33.40 -8.37 28.78
CA PRO A 598 -32.42 -8.87 29.75
C PRO A 598 -32.17 -10.38 29.53
N GLY A 599 -30.91 -10.78 29.41
CA GLY A 599 -30.49 -12.12 29.00
C GLY A 599 -30.61 -12.41 27.50
N GLY A 600 -31.02 -11.45 26.68
CA GLY A 600 -31.09 -11.57 25.23
C GLY A 600 -29.71 -11.44 24.57
N VAL A 601 -29.57 -12.00 23.37
CA VAL A 601 -28.27 -12.17 22.68
C VAL A 601 -28.23 -11.44 21.35
N LEU A 602 -27.20 -10.62 21.15
CA LEU A 602 -26.83 -10.06 19.86
C LEU A 602 -25.80 -10.98 19.19
N LEU A 603 -26.10 -11.44 17.97
CA LEU A 603 -25.18 -12.14 17.08
C LEU A 603 -24.89 -11.22 15.91
N ALA A 604 -23.75 -10.52 15.96
CA ALA A 604 -23.34 -9.59 14.92
C ALA A 604 -22.13 -10.11 14.15
N THR A 605 -22.09 -9.84 12.84
CA THR A 605 -20.89 -10.04 12.03
C THR A 605 -20.50 -8.73 11.34
N LEU A 606 -19.20 -8.43 11.33
CA LEU A 606 -18.63 -7.19 10.82
C LEU A 606 -17.56 -7.49 9.77
N SER A 607 -17.46 -6.59 8.81
CA SER A 607 -16.47 -6.68 7.74
C SER A 607 -15.10 -6.22 8.21
N GLY A 608 -14.08 -7.07 8.06
CA GLY A 608 -12.68 -6.69 8.18
C GLY A 608 -12.11 -6.27 6.82
N ILE A 609 -11.18 -7.05 6.28
CA ILE A 609 -10.67 -6.91 4.91
C ILE A 609 -11.75 -7.33 3.92
N SER A 610 -12.29 -6.38 3.17
CA SER A 610 -13.32 -6.62 2.16
C SER A 610 -13.16 -5.71 0.93
N PRO A 611 -13.73 -6.11 -0.23
CA PRO A 611 -13.87 -5.19 -1.35
C PRO A 611 -14.98 -4.17 -1.09
N THR A 612 -14.71 -2.89 -1.37
CA THR A 612 -15.66 -1.76 -1.20
C THR A 612 -16.28 -1.28 -2.52
N TYR A 613 -15.81 -1.81 -3.65
CA TYR A 613 -16.25 -1.42 -5.00
C TYR A 613 -17.44 -2.28 -5.44
N ASP A 614 -18.59 -2.10 -4.80
CA ASP A 614 -19.84 -2.52 -5.40
C ASP A 614 -20.61 -1.31 -5.92
N ARG A 615 -21.29 -1.46 -7.07
CA ARG A 615 -22.09 -0.39 -7.68
C ARG A 615 -23.30 -0.03 -6.82
N ASP A 616 -23.79 -0.96 -6.00
CA ASP A 616 -25.03 -0.77 -5.25
C ASP A 616 -24.76 -0.30 -3.82
N TRP A 617 -23.65 -0.73 -3.19
CA TRP A 617 -23.32 -0.41 -1.79
C TRP A 617 -22.13 0.54 -1.58
N GLY A 618 -21.35 0.85 -2.62
CA GLY A 618 -20.09 1.59 -2.50
C GLY A 618 -20.23 3.02 -1.96
N GLU A 619 -21.38 3.67 -2.13
CA GLU A 619 -21.64 5.01 -1.59
C GLU A 619 -21.97 5.01 -0.09
N TYR A 620 -22.35 3.85 0.46
CA TYR A 620 -22.78 3.68 1.85
C TYR A 620 -21.75 2.94 2.72
N TRP A 621 -20.68 2.40 2.12
CA TRP A 621 -19.66 1.63 2.84
C TRP A 621 -18.74 2.54 3.68
N CYS A 622 -19.09 2.73 4.95
CA CYS A 622 -18.46 3.66 5.87
C CYS A 622 -17.23 3.09 6.60
N TRP A 623 -17.22 1.79 6.93
CA TRP A 623 -16.24 1.22 7.86
C TRP A 623 -15.65 -0.13 7.43
N ASN A 624 -14.43 -0.41 7.86
CA ASN A 624 -13.90 -1.77 7.99
C ASN A 624 -13.34 -1.90 9.40
N PHE A 625 -13.62 -3.02 10.05
CA PHE A 625 -13.37 -3.23 11.48
C PHE A 625 -12.13 -4.11 11.70
N THR A 626 -11.60 -4.08 12.92
CA THR A 626 -10.64 -5.07 13.42
C THR A 626 -11.23 -5.74 14.64
N GLY A 627 -10.79 -6.94 14.99
CA GLY A 627 -11.28 -7.63 16.19
C GLY A 627 -11.16 -6.77 17.45
N LEU A 628 -10.11 -5.95 17.55
CA LEU A 628 -9.90 -5.02 18.67
C LEU A 628 -10.89 -3.85 18.68
N THR A 629 -11.17 -3.23 17.53
CA THR A 629 -12.12 -2.10 17.48
C THR A 629 -13.54 -2.59 17.72
N SER A 630 -13.92 -3.73 17.14
CA SER A 630 -15.19 -4.38 17.42
C SER A 630 -15.35 -4.65 18.92
N ARG A 631 -14.39 -5.32 19.56
CA ARG A 631 -14.44 -5.57 21.00
C ARG A 631 -14.69 -4.30 21.81
N ARG A 632 -13.91 -3.25 21.59
CA ARG A 632 -14.07 -1.98 22.32
C ARG A 632 -15.43 -1.32 22.09
N LEU A 633 -15.92 -1.30 20.85
CA LEU A 633 -17.22 -0.70 20.52
C LEU A 633 -18.38 -1.41 21.24
N PHE A 634 -18.34 -2.74 21.33
CA PHE A 634 -19.38 -3.48 22.04
C PHE A 634 -19.21 -3.41 23.56
N GLU A 635 -17.98 -3.41 24.09
CA GLU A 635 -17.69 -3.29 25.54
C GLU A 635 -18.03 -1.91 26.13
N GLU A 636 -18.23 -0.88 25.30
CA GLU A 636 -18.74 0.41 25.75
C GLU A 636 -20.23 0.38 26.12
N VAL A 637 -20.97 -0.61 25.62
CA VAL A 637 -22.44 -0.72 25.79
C VAL A 637 -22.84 -1.99 26.54
N PHE A 638 -22.19 -3.11 26.25
CA PHE A 638 -22.38 -4.40 26.92
C PHE A 638 -21.26 -4.62 27.95
N ALA A 639 -21.55 -5.37 29.01
CA ALA A 639 -20.51 -5.72 29.98
C ALA A 639 -19.43 -6.59 29.33
N ALA A 640 -18.15 -6.32 29.62
CA ALA A 640 -17.04 -7.02 28.96
C ALA A 640 -17.05 -8.54 29.16
N ALA A 641 -17.58 -9.04 30.27
CA ALA A 641 -17.75 -10.48 30.52
C ALA A 641 -18.81 -11.13 29.61
N ASP A 642 -19.71 -10.33 29.06
CA ASP A 642 -20.83 -10.77 28.22
C ASP A 642 -20.59 -10.55 26.72
N VAL A 643 -19.38 -10.12 26.33
CA VAL A 643 -18.98 -9.89 24.94
C VAL A 643 -17.90 -10.89 24.53
N SER A 644 -18.21 -11.74 23.55
CA SER A 644 -17.24 -12.57 22.84
C SER A 644 -17.00 -11.99 21.44
N VAL A 645 -15.73 -11.82 21.09
CA VAL A 645 -15.32 -11.39 19.75
C VAL A 645 -14.28 -12.36 19.22
N GLU A 646 -14.56 -12.90 18.03
CA GLU A 646 -13.63 -13.74 17.28
C GLU A 646 -13.44 -13.17 15.88
N ALA A 647 -12.18 -13.07 15.45
CA ALA A 647 -11.84 -12.70 14.09
C ALA A 647 -11.41 -13.94 13.30
N TYR A 648 -11.90 -14.02 12.07
CA TYR A 648 -11.65 -15.10 11.13
C TYR A 648 -10.99 -14.54 9.89
N GLY A 649 -10.02 -15.29 9.37
CA GLY A 649 -9.29 -14.92 8.16
C GLY A 649 -7.81 -15.22 8.25
N ASN A 650 -7.18 -15.18 7.09
CA ASN A 650 -5.74 -15.19 6.92
C ASN A 650 -5.39 -14.53 5.58
N VAL A 651 -4.11 -14.34 5.30
CA VAL A 651 -3.67 -13.67 4.06
C VAL A 651 -4.23 -14.34 2.79
N LEU A 652 -4.41 -15.66 2.77
CA LEU A 652 -4.97 -16.37 1.63
C LEU A 652 -6.47 -16.12 1.50
N THR A 653 -7.24 -16.25 2.58
CA THR A 653 -8.69 -16.04 2.54
C THR A 653 -9.05 -14.57 2.30
N ALA A 654 -8.23 -13.63 2.78
CA ALA A 654 -8.35 -12.20 2.49
C ALA A 654 -8.16 -11.90 0.99
N ILE A 655 -7.08 -12.43 0.39
CA ILE A 655 -6.83 -12.26 -1.05
C ILE A 655 -7.92 -12.96 -1.87
N SER A 656 -8.35 -14.15 -1.47
CA SER A 656 -9.45 -14.88 -2.13
C SER A 656 -10.75 -14.06 -2.11
N PHE A 657 -11.11 -13.49 -0.96
CA PHE A 657 -12.31 -12.66 -0.83
C PHE A 657 -12.21 -11.37 -1.66
N LEU A 658 -11.06 -10.69 -1.65
CA LEU A 658 -10.82 -9.49 -2.47
C LEU A 658 -10.86 -9.78 -3.98
N HIS A 659 -10.49 -10.99 -4.41
CA HIS A 659 -10.60 -11.41 -5.80
C HIS A 659 -11.98 -11.99 -6.15
N GLY A 660 -12.89 -12.15 -5.20
CA GLY A 660 -14.20 -12.78 -5.42
C GLY A 660 -14.08 -14.26 -5.79
N LEU A 661 -13.16 -14.98 -5.14
CA LEU A 661 -13.12 -16.45 -5.21
C LEU A 661 -14.18 -17.04 -4.28
N ALA A 662 -14.61 -18.27 -4.58
CA ALA A 662 -15.57 -19.01 -3.77
C ALA A 662 -14.86 -19.83 -2.68
N ALA A 663 -15.55 -20.10 -1.56
CA ALA A 663 -15.03 -20.87 -0.44
C ALA A 663 -14.67 -22.31 -0.85
N GLU A 664 -15.36 -22.88 -1.83
CA GLU A 664 -15.12 -24.22 -2.40
C GLU A 664 -13.77 -24.31 -3.13
N GLU A 665 -13.17 -23.17 -3.50
CA GLU A 665 -11.85 -23.11 -4.11
C GLU A 665 -10.72 -23.17 -3.06
N LEU A 666 -11.07 -23.21 -1.76
CA LEU A 666 -10.17 -23.29 -0.63
C LEU A 666 -10.45 -24.56 0.19
N SER A 667 -9.40 -25.18 0.72
CA SER A 667 -9.58 -26.30 1.64
C SER A 667 -10.09 -25.82 3.00
N LYS A 668 -10.83 -26.70 3.69
CA LYS A 668 -11.29 -26.42 5.06
C LYS A 668 -10.15 -26.01 6.01
N LYS A 669 -8.98 -26.64 5.88
CA LYS A 669 -7.81 -26.29 6.70
C LYS A 669 -7.33 -24.85 6.43
N GLU A 670 -7.39 -24.39 5.19
CA GLU A 670 -7.02 -23.02 4.82
C GLU A 670 -8.07 -22.01 5.29
N LEU A 671 -9.36 -22.34 5.21
CA LEU A 671 -10.44 -21.50 5.73
C LEU A 671 -10.41 -21.38 7.26
N ASP A 672 -10.18 -22.50 7.96
CA ASP A 672 -10.19 -22.57 9.42
C ASP A 672 -8.88 -22.05 10.06
N TYR A 673 -7.80 -21.90 9.29
CA TYR A 673 -6.56 -21.32 9.80
C TYR A 673 -6.75 -19.83 10.10
N ARG A 674 -6.49 -19.44 11.34
CA ARG A 674 -6.66 -18.06 11.82
C ARG A 674 -5.31 -17.36 11.92
N ASP A 675 -5.19 -16.23 11.23
CA ASP A 675 -4.06 -15.32 11.33
C ASP A 675 -4.56 -13.98 11.88
N PRO A 676 -4.10 -13.56 13.08
CA PRO A 676 -4.57 -12.32 13.73
C PRO A 676 -4.17 -11.04 12.99
N GLY A 677 -3.33 -11.12 11.94
CA GLY A 677 -2.98 -9.99 11.09
C GLY A 677 -3.95 -9.72 9.94
N TYR A 678 -4.90 -10.62 9.66
CA TYR A 678 -5.73 -10.59 8.46
C TYR A 678 -7.20 -10.91 8.76
N ASP A 679 -7.86 -10.07 9.54
CA ASP A 679 -9.28 -10.16 9.86
C ASP A 679 -10.12 -10.00 8.57
N VAL A 680 -10.77 -11.07 8.09
CA VAL A 680 -11.70 -11.02 6.94
C VAL A 680 -13.13 -10.83 7.43
N SER A 681 -13.55 -11.66 8.39
CA SER A 681 -14.87 -11.56 9.03
C SER A 681 -14.70 -11.56 10.54
N ILE A 682 -15.38 -10.64 11.23
CA ILE A 682 -15.32 -10.49 12.68
C ILE A 682 -16.70 -10.81 13.23
N THR A 683 -16.76 -11.76 14.16
CA THR A 683 -18.01 -12.21 14.76
C THR A 683 -18.08 -11.74 16.20
N VAL A 684 -19.24 -11.22 16.60
CA VAL A 684 -19.50 -10.71 17.93
C VAL A 684 -20.74 -11.38 18.49
N ARG A 685 -20.60 -12.00 19.66
CA ARG A 685 -21.71 -12.44 20.49
C ARG A 685 -21.75 -11.56 21.73
N ALA A 686 -22.80 -10.77 21.91
CA ALA A 686 -22.97 -9.91 23.07
C ALA A 686 -24.28 -10.23 23.81
N VAL A 687 -24.22 -10.43 25.14
CA VAL A 687 -25.39 -10.76 25.96
C VAL A 687 -25.78 -9.57 26.82
N LYS A 688 -27.07 -9.21 26.83
CA LYS A 688 -27.57 -8.19 27.76
C LYS A 688 -27.67 -8.79 29.16
N PRO A 689 -27.11 -8.17 30.21
CA PRO A 689 -27.15 -8.73 31.56
C PRO A 689 -28.58 -9.02 32.03
N LYS A 690 -28.78 -10.14 32.73
CA LYS A 690 -30.04 -10.40 33.44
C LYS A 690 -30.09 -9.48 34.66
N VAL A 691 -31.14 -8.68 34.78
CA VAL A 691 -31.35 -7.84 35.97
C VAL A 691 -31.59 -8.78 37.16
N ASN A 692 -30.62 -8.89 38.07
CA ASN A 692 -30.85 -9.50 39.39
C ASN A 692 -31.68 -8.52 40.22
N VAL A 693 -32.97 -8.82 40.40
CA VAL A 693 -33.84 -8.11 41.32
C VAL A 693 -33.48 -8.54 42.74
N GLN A 694 -32.37 -8.01 43.27
CA GLN A 694 -32.06 -7.94 44.70
C GLN A 694 -30.75 -7.17 44.91
N ALA A 695 -30.82 -5.86 44.68
CA ALA A 695 -30.07 -4.81 45.38
C ALA A 695 -30.37 -3.50 44.65
N SER A 696 -31.20 -2.65 45.24
CA SER A 696 -31.28 -1.25 44.85
C SER A 696 -30.13 -0.50 45.50
N PRO A 697 -29.35 0.29 44.75
CA PRO A 697 -28.78 1.50 45.33
C PRO A 697 -29.16 2.75 44.52
N GLN A 698 -29.29 3.83 45.27
CA GLN A 698 -29.65 5.17 44.85
C GLN A 698 -28.86 5.67 43.64
N TYR A 699 -29.55 6.46 42.82
CA TYR A 699 -29.01 7.25 41.73
C TYR A 699 -28.03 8.31 42.29
N ASP A 700 -26.73 8.02 42.21
CA ASP A 700 -25.66 8.96 42.57
C ASP A 700 -24.89 9.35 41.30
N SER A 701 -24.99 10.63 40.93
CA SER A 701 -24.49 11.24 39.70
C SER A 701 -22.97 11.49 39.69
N LYS A 702 -22.21 10.79 40.53
CA LYS A 702 -20.76 10.97 40.71
C LYS A 702 -20.00 9.64 40.75
N ARG A 703 -20.02 8.87 39.66
CA ARG A 703 -19.02 7.82 39.37
C ARG A 703 -19.13 7.28 37.94
N TYR A 704 -18.71 8.09 36.98
CA TYR A 704 -18.05 7.55 35.79
C TYR A 704 -16.58 7.98 35.87
N PRO A 705 -15.61 7.06 35.99
CA PRO A 705 -14.27 7.42 35.59
C PRO A 705 -14.32 7.63 34.06
N MET A 706 -14.10 8.86 33.61
CA MET A 706 -13.76 9.13 32.21
C MET A 706 -12.43 8.42 31.90
N VAL A 707 -12.49 7.13 31.57
CA VAL A 707 -11.32 6.37 31.12
C VAL A 707 -11.08 6.71 29.65
N ASN A 708 -10.24 7.72 29.45
CA ASN A 708 -9.25 7.85 28.39
C ASN A 708 -9.60 7.23 27.01
N LEU A 709 -10.06 8.09 26.10
CA LEU A 709 -9.99 7.96 24.63
C LEU A 709 -8.54 7.98 24.10
N VAL A 710 -7.62 7.29 24.77
CA VAL A 710 -6.18 7.27 24.44
C VAL A 710 -5.80 5.85 24.10
N LYS A 711 -6.27 5.34 22.94
CA LYS A 711 -5.80 4.03 22.47
C LYS A 711 -5.75 3.75 20.95
N PRO A 712 -6.27 4.60 20.02
CA PRO A 712 -5.99 4.42 18.58
C PRO A 712 -4.55 4.83 18.17
N MET A 713 -3.88 5.66 18.97
CA MET A 713 -2.53 6.18 18.65
C MET A 713 -1.38 5.34 19.24
N GLN A 714 -1.63 4.22 19.93
CA GLN A 714 -0.55 3.33 20.42
C GLN A 714 -0.32 2.16 19.46
N ASP A 715 -1.40 1.59 18.92
CA ASP A 715 -1.32 0.46 17.98
C ASP A 715 -0.79 0.90 16.59
N THR A 716 -1.07 2.14 16.18
CA THR A 716 -0.49 2.76 14.97
C THR A 716 1.01 3.02 15.10
N PHE A 717 1.54 3.21 16.32
CA PHE A 717 2.97 3.44 16.57
C PHE A 717 3.79 2.14 16.62
N GLU A 718 3.19 0.99 16.91
CA GLU A 718 3.87 -0.31 16.77
C GLU A 718 3.84 -0.85 15.33
N ILE A 719 2.73 -0.68 14.61
CA ILE A 719 2.59 -1.11 13.21
C ILE A 719 3.53 -0.31 12.27
N LEU A 720 3.78 0.97 12.56
CA LEU A 720 4.69 1.81 11.78
C LEU A 720 6.17 1.65 12.13
N ARG A 721 6.52 0.99 13.24
CA ARG A 721 7.91 0.74 13.64
C ARG A 721 8.51 -0.47 12.90
N HIS A 722 7.70 -1.31 12.23
CA HIS A 722 8.14 -2.59 11.64
C HIS A 722 7.80 -2.78 10.14
N ALA A 723 7.20 -1.80 9.46
CA ALA A 723 6.88 -1.91 8.02
C ALA A 723 7.99 -1.31 7.10
N PRO A 724 8.47 -2.00 6.05
CA PRO A 724 9.49 -1.47 5.13
C PRO A 724 8.94 -0.37 4.21
N GLY A 725 9.73 0.70 4.01
CA GLY A 725 9.31 2.01 3.48
C GLY A 725 8.81 2.13 2.03
N HIS A 726 8.86 1.08 1.21
CA HIS A 726 8.56 1.20 -0.23
C HIS A 726 7.07 1.20 -0.63
N HIS A 727 6.15 0.82 0.26
CA HIS A 727 4.73 0.72 -0.08
C HIS A 727 3.91 2.01 0.16
N LYS A 728 4.51 3.08 0.69
CA LYS A 728 3.80 4.35 0.96
C LYS A 728 3.61 5.27 -0.25
N VAL A 729 4.41 5.13 -1.31
CA VAL A 729 4.48 6.14 -2.40
C VAL A 729 3.88 5.65 -3.72
N LEU A 730 4.00 4.36 -4.05
CA LEU A 730 3.68 3.86 -5.40
C LEU A 730 2.18 3.67 -5.68
N TRP A 731 1.32 3.61 -4.65
CA TRP A 731 -0.13 3.43 -4.84
C TRP A 731 -0.85 4.73 -5.22
N LEU A 732 -0.31 5.90 -4.84
CA LEU A 732 -0.93 7.21 -5.04
C LEU A 732 -0.61 7.85 -6.41
N GLU A 733 0.58 7.61 -6.97
CA GLU A 733 1.01 8.27 -8.22
C GLU A 733 0.22 7.83 -9.47
N THR A 734 -0.30 6.59 -9.48
CA THR A 734 -1.01 6.06 -10.66
C THR A 734 -2.46 6.57 -10.75
N HIS A 735 -3.10 6.86 -9.61
CA HIS A 735 -4.46 7.40 -9.57
C HIS A 735 -4.53 8.89 -9.93
N CYS A 736 -3.52 9.69 -9.55
CA CYS A 736 -3.50 11.12 -9.83
C CYS A 736 -3.34 11.46 -11.33
N LYS A 737 -2.59 10.65 -12.10
CA LYS A 737 -2.37 10.88 -13.54
C LYS A 737 -3.60 10.58 -14.40
N ALA A 738 -4.39 9.57 -14.05
CA ALA A 738 -5.63 9.23 -14.75
C ALA A 738 -6.75 10.27 -14.49
N ILE A 739 -6.70 10.92 -13.33
CA ILE A 739 -7.63 11.99 -12.93
C ILE A 739 -7.24 13.32 -13.58
N TRP A 740 -5.95 13.64 -13.68
CA TRP A 740 -5.45 14.87 -14.32
C TRP A 740 -5.85 14.99 -15.81
N TYR A 741 -5.82 13.89 -16.56
CA TYR A 741 -6.19 13.88 -17.99
C TYR A 741 -7.70 14.14 -18.23
N LYS A 742 -8.56 13.83 -17.25
CA LYS A 742 -10.00 14.14 -17.29
C LYS A 742 -10.36 15.55 -16.79
N LEU A 743 -9.42 16.27 -16.16
CA LEU A 743 -9.66 17.52 -15.43
C LEU A 743 -9.30 18.81 -16.19
N SER A 744 -8.70 18.73 -17.37
CA SER A 744 -8.38 19.90 -18.20
C SER A 744 -9.60 20.69 -18.73
N ARG A 745 -10.82 20.30 -18.35
CA ARG A 745 -12.10 20.84 -18.87
C ARG A 745 -13.09 21.36 -17.80
N LYS A 746 -12.68 21.58 -16.54
CA LYS A 746 -13.61 21.96 -15.44
C LYS A 746 -13.46 23.41 -14.93
N THR A 747 -14.57 23.98 -14.44
CA THR A 747 -14.76 25.41 -14.12
C THR A 747 -14.12 25.85 -12.79
N THR A 748 -14.01 27.18 -12.57
CA THR A 748 -13.28 27.85 -11.48
C THR A 748 -13.73 27.47 -10.06
N LEU A 749 -15.00 27.10 -9.85
CA LEU A 749 -15.51 26.68 -8.53
C LEU A 749 -14.95 25.30 -8.10
N GLN A 750 -14.70 24.39 -9.04
CA GLN A 750 -14.19 23.05 -8.74
C GLN A 750 -12.69 23.04 -8.40
N LYS A 751 -11.94 24.08 -8.83
CA LYS A 751 -10.52 24.26 -8.47
C LYS A 751 -10.31 24.66 -7.00
N LYS A 752 -11.22 25.45 -6.41
CA LYS A 752 -11.16 25.86 -5.00
C LYS A 752 -11.40 24.69 -4.02
N SER A 753 -12.35 23.81 -4.34
CA SER A 753 -12.62 22.60 -3.55
C SER A 753 -11.46 21.61 -3.57
N TRP A 754 -10.73 21.50 -4.69
CA TRP A 754 -9.55 20.65 -4.83
C TRP A 754 -8.29 21.19 -4.15
N HIS A 755 -8.08 22.51 -4.10
CA HIS A 755 -6.98 23.11 -3.33
C HIS A 755 -7.08 22.78 -1.83
N ARG A 756 -8.30 22.81 -1.28
CA ARG A 756 -8.58 22.43 0.11
C ARG A 756 -8.31 20.94 0.39
N PHE A 757 -8.53 20.08 -0.60
CA PHE A 757 -8.25 18.64 -0.53
C PHE A 757 -6.75 18.32 -0.55
N LEU A 758 -5.97 18.99 -1.42
CA LEU A 758 -4.52 18.82 -1.52
C LEU A 758 -3.77 19.28 -0.25
N HIS A 759 -4.17 20.43 0.31
CA HIS A 759 -3.62 20.93 1.58
C HIS A 759 -3.91 19.98 2.74
N LYS A 760 -5.10 19.38 2.79
CA LYS A 760 -5.46 18.37 3.81
C LYS A 760 -4.59 17.11 3.70
N GLU A 761 -4.24 16.66 2.50
CA GLU A 761 -3.30 15.53 2.31
C GLU A 761 -1.86 15.86 2.72
N MET A 762 -1.37 17.06 2.38
CA MET A 762 -0.03 17.53 2.77
C MET A 762 0.09 17.70 4.29
N TRP A 763 -0.98 18.19 4.94
CA TRP A 763 -1.10 18.30 6.38
C TRP A 763 -0.84 16.96 7.09
N PHE A 764 -1.48 15.87 6.65
CA PHE A 764 -1.26 14.53 7.22
C PHE A 764 0.18 14.02 7.09
N ARG A 765 0.94 14.49 6.09
CA ARG A 765 2.35 14.09 5.89
C ARG A 765 3.30 14.76 6.90
N GLY A 766 2.99 15.97 7.37
CA GLY A 766 3.83 16.75 8.28
C GLY A 766 3.65 16.43 9.77
N VAL A 767 2.50 15.89 10.17
CA VAL A 767 2.15 15.59 11.58
C VAL A 767 3.17 14.70 12.31
N LEU A 768 3.77 13.72 11.62
CA LEU A 768 4.75 12.84 12.24
C LEU A 768 6.07 13.55 12.59
N ASN A 769 6.47 14.55 11.78
CA ASN A 769 7.67 15.33 12.03
C ASN A 769 7.44 16.30 13.20
N GLU A 770 6.26 16.92 13.27
CA GLU A 770 5.85 17.82 14.37
C GLU A 770 5.88 17.08 15.73
N ILE A 771 5.23 15.91 15.81
CA ILE A 771 5.20 15.09 17.03
C ILE A 771 6.62 14.68 17.46
N LYS A 772 7.45 14.28 16.49
CA LYS A 772 8.84 13.87 16.76
C LYS A 772 9.68 15.05 17.26
N TRP A 773 9.53 16.23 16.67
CA TRP A 773 10.22 17.45 17.10
C TRP A 773 9.87 17.79 18.55
N TRP A 774 8.59 17.73 18.94
CA TRP A 774 8.17 17.95 20.34
C TRP A 774 8.69 16.87 21.30
N GLU A 775 8.74 15.59 20.89
CA GLU A 775 9.34 14.52 21.70
C GLU A 775 10.84 14.77 21.97
N GLU A 776 11.58 15.27 20.98
CA GLU A 776 13.02 15.58 21.09
C GLU A 776 13.28 16.90 21.83
N TRP A 777 12.47 17.93 21.59
CA TRP A 777 12.64 19.25 22.18
C TRP A 777 12.30 19.28 23.68
N LEU A 778 11.22 18.62 24.10
CA LEU A 778 10.82 18.59 25.53
C LEU A 778 11.87 17.93 26.44
N VAL A 779 12.74 17.09 25.88
CA VAL A 779 13.84 16.46 26.64
C VAL A 779 15.16 17.23 26.56
N SER A 780 15.26 18.28 25.74
CA SER A 780 16.43 19.15 25.62
C SER A 780 16.65 20.00 26.88
N GLU A 781 17.83 20.62 26.99
CA GLU A 781 18.12 21.52 28.12
C GLU A 781 17.23 22.78 28.10
N GLU A 782 16.99 23.36 26.92
CA GLU A 782 16.06 24.49 26.78
C GLU A 782 14.62 24.08 27.08
N GLY A 783 14.16 22.93 26.56
CA GLY A 783 12.83 22.41 26.79
C GLY A 783 12.55 22.20 28.28
N ARG A 784 13.49 21.61 29.02
CA ARG A 784 13.38 21.44 30.48
C ARG A 784 13.32 22.76 31.26
N LYS A 785 14.06 23.79 30.82
CA LYS A 785 13.99 25.13 31.43
C LYS A 785 12.63 25.77 31.17
N TRP A 786 12.12 25.65 29.94
CA TRP A 786 10.81 26.16 29.56
C TRP A 786 9.65 25.46 30.30
N ILE A 787 9.73 24.14 30.48
CA ILE A 787 8.74 23.34 31.23
C ILE A 787 8.47 23.91 32.63
N LYS A 788 9.52 24.37 33.34
CA LYS A 788 9.37 24.96 34.67
C LYS A 788 8.43 26.17 34.69
N ASN A 789 8.46 26.98 33.63
CA ASN A 789 7.64 28.19 33.54
C ASN A 789 6.19 27.85 33.19
N VAL A 790 5.97 26.96 32.21
CA VAL A 790 4.61 26.60 31.74
C VAL A 790 3.83 25.72 32.73
N GLN A 791 4.51 25.13 33.71
CA GLN A 791 3.87 24.40 34.82
C GLN A 791 3.47 25.29 35.99
N ASP A 792 4.01 26.50 36.10
CA ASP A 792 3.70 27.41 37.20
C ASP A 792 2.29 27.99 37.03
N PRO A 793 1.31 27.67 37.90
CA PRO A 793 -0.03 28.25 37.83
C PRO A 793 -0.04 29.76 38.11
N GLN A 794 1.06 30.33 38.60
CA GLN A 794 1.25 31.77 38.79
C GLN A 794 1.84 32.47 37.56
N TRP A 795 2.20 31.72 36.51
CA TRP A 795 2.79 32.30 35.30
C TRP A 795 1.89 33.37 34.72
N LEU A 796 2.40 34.60 34.63
CA LEU A 796 1.63 35.77 34.19
C LEU A 796 1.37 35.71 32.69
N LEU A 797 0.25 36.27 32.25
CA LEU A 797 -0.07 36.47 30.83
C LEU A 797 1.09 37.23 30.14
N GLN A 798 1.61 36.70 29.02
CA GLN A 798 2.81 37.23 28.34
C GLN A 798 2.50 37.98 27.04
N VAL A 799 1.28 37.85 26.51
CA VAL A 799 0.94 38.40 25.18
C VAL A 799 0.43 39.83 25.32
N GLN A 800 1.26 40.82 24.98
CA GLN A 800 0.95 42.24 25.14
C GLN A 800 -0.33 42.65 24.41
N ALA A 801 -0.54 42.15 23.19
CA ALA A 801 -1.75 42.42 22.40
C ALA A 801 -3.06 41.98 23.11
N ILE A 802 -3.00 40.95 23.96
CA ILE A 802 -4.13 40.55 24.79
C ILE A 802 -4.24 41.47 26.01
N ILE A 803 -3.12 41.73 26.70
CA ILE A 803 -3.04 42.60 27.88
C ILE A 803 -3.65 43.98 27.59
N ASP A 804 -3.29 44.60 26.48
CA ASP A 804 -3.77 45.92 26.08
C ASP A 804 -5.29 45.96 25.90
N ARG A 805 -5.91 44.82 25.57
CA ARG A 805 -7.36 44.69 25.38
C ARG A 805 -8.09 44.28 26.66
N LEU A 806 -7.41 43.71 27.66
CA LEU A 806 -8.01 43.39 28.96
C LEU A 806 -8.51 44.64 29.71
N HIS A 807 -7.91 45.81 29.47
CA HIS A 807 -8.38 47.07 30.02
C HIS A 807 -9.68 47.56 29.38
N LEU A 808 -9.95 47.17 28.14
CA LEU A 808 -11.15 47.54 27.39
C LEU A 808 -12.34 46.62 27.68
N ILE A 809 -12.10 45.49 28.36
CA ILE A 809 -13.14 44.56 28.78
C ILE A 809 -13.49 44.81 30.25
N SER A 810 -14.73 45.22 30.54
CA SER A 810 -15.17 45.50 31.91
C SER A 810 -15.26 44.24 32.79
N ASP A 811 -15.49 43.06 32.20
CA ASP A 811 -15.75 41.80 32.90
C ASP A 811 -14.58 41.34 33.78
N LYS A 812 -14.85 41.01 35.05
CA LYS A 812 -13.80 40.50 35.97
C LYS A 812 -13.29 39.11 35.59
N SER A 813 -14.11 38.31 34.89
CA SER A 813 -13.77 36.98 34.39
C SER A 813 -13.68 37.03 32.87
N ILE A 814 -12.53 36.67 32.32
CA ILE A 814 -12.25 36.71 30.88
C ILE A 814 -12.10 35.29 30.35
N SER A 815 -12.90 34.92 29.37
CA SER A 815 -12.82 33.64 28.68
C SER A 815 -11.93 33.74 27.44
N ILE A 816 -10.89 32.91 27.38
CA ILE A 816 -9.91 32.91 26.29
C ILE A 816 -9.87 31.55 25.62
N LEU A 817 -10.02 31.50 24.30
CA LEU A 817 -9.81 30.32 23.47
C LEU A 817 -8.42 30.40 22.84
N ASP A 818 -7.54 29.45 23.11
CA ASP A 818 -6.21 29.34 22.49
C ASP A 818 -6.23 28.27 21.40
N VAL A 819 -6.13 28.70 20.14
CA VAL A 819 -6.30 27.90 18.92
C VAL A 819 -4.95 27.46 18.38
N GLY A 820 -4.73 26.14 18.38
CA GLY A 820 -3.43 25.57 18.01
C GLY A 820 -2.39 25.83 19.11
N ALA A 821 -2.80 25.61 20.36
CA ALA A 821 -1.99 25.87 21.54
C ALA A 821 -0.72 25.00 21.63
N GLY A 822 -0.57 23.97 20.79
CA GLY A 822 0.48 22.99 20.93
C GLY A 822 0.30 22.12 22.19
N PRO A 823 1.38 21.53 22.73
CA PRO A 823 1.26 20.67 23.90
C PRO A 823 0.82 21.41 25.16
N VAL A 824 1.19 22.67 25.32
CA VAL A 824 0.78 23.54 26.43
C VAL A 824 0.60 24.96 25.92
N THR A 825 -0.44 25.65 26.42
CA THR A 825 -0.66 27.06 26.07
C THR A 825 0.54 27.92 26.49
N GLN A 826 0.93 28.85 25.62
CA GLN A 826 2.02 29.79 25.85
C GLN A 826 1.53 31.15 26.37
N LEU A 827 0.23 31.26 26.68
CA LEU A 827 -0.38 32.52 27.13
C LEU A 827 0.13 32.96 28.51
N GLY A 828 0.21 32.03 29.47
CA GLY A 828 0.22 32.35 30.90
C GLY A 828 -1.18 32.27 31.51
N TYR A 829 -1.27 32.01 32.82
CA TYR A 829 -2.51 31.62 33.52
C TYR A 829 -3.08 32.70 34.43
N LYS A 830 -2.28 33.71 34.80
CA LYS A 830 -2.70 34.78 35.70
C LYS A 830 -2.54 36.17 35.12
N TYR A 831 -3.45 37.06 35.51
CA TYR A 831 -3.32 38.49 35.30
C TYR A 831 -3.88 39.23 36.53
N PRO A 832 -3.16 40.20 37.12
CA PRO A 832 -3.60 40.88 38.33
C PRO A 832 -5.01 41.47 38.20
N GLY A 833 -5.86 41.22 39.20
CA GLY A 833 -7.23 41.76 39.26
C GLY A 833 -8.25 41.12 38.31
N ARG A 834 -7.87 40.11 37.52
CA ARG A 834 -8.75 39.39 36.58
C ARG A 834 -8.69 37.88 36.79
N VAL A 835 -9.79 37.19 36.48
CA VAL A 835 -9.86 35.72 36.43
C VAL A 835 -9.82 35.28 34.98
N LEU A 836 -8.79 34.55 34.58
CA LEU A 836 -8.66 34.02 33.22
C LEU A 836 -9.24 32.60 33.16
N LYS A 837 -10.18 32.37 32.24
CA LYS A 837 -10.75 31.05 31.92
C LYS A 837 -10.23 30.64 30.54
N ILE A 838 -9.11 29.94 30.53
CA ILE A 838 -8.43 29.56 29.29
C ILE A 838 -8.92 28.18 28.84
N THR A 839 -9.30 28.09 27.57
CA THR A 839 -9.60 26.85 26.86
C THR A 839 -8.56 26.67 25.77
N ALA A 840 -7.64 25.71 25.96
CA ALA A 840 -6.62 25.40 24.95
C ALA A 840 -7.10 24.27 24.03
N ILE A 841 -6.94 24.45 22.73
CA ILE A 841 -7.26 23.43 21.73
C ILE A 841 -6.13 23.22 20.72
N ASP A 842 -6.03 22.00 20.23
CA ASP A 842 -5.11 21.65 19.16
C ASP A 842 -5.56 20.35 18.45
N PRO A 843 -5.40 20.22 17.12
CA PRO A 843 -5.73 18.98 16.41
C PRO A 843 -4.82 17.79 16.82
N LEU A 844 -3.64 18.06 17.38
CA LEU A 844 -2.68 17.06 17.88
C LEU A 844 -2.73 16.90 19.41
N ALA A 845 -3.70 17.49 20.10
CA ALA A 845 -3.82 17.43 21.56
C ALA A 845 -3.71 16.00 22.14
N THR A 846 -4.29 15.00 21.48
CA THR A 846 -4.19 13.60 21.92
C THR A 846 -2.75 13.06 21.87
N ALA A 847 -1.95 13.50 20.89
CA ALA A 847 -0.54 13.16 20.77
C ALA A 847 0.26 13.85 21.88
N TYR A 848 0.07 15.16 22.02
CA TYR A 848 0.77 15.99 22.99
C TYR A 848 0.52 15.54 24.42
N ASN A 849 -0.74 15.26 24.78
CA ASN A 849 -1.09 14.77 26.11
C ASN A 849 -0.39 13.44 26.45
N ARG A 850 -0.04 12.61 25.45
CA ARG A 850 0.78 11.40 25.69
C ARG A 850 2.23 11.74 25.94
N ILE A 851 2.80 12.68 25.19
CA ILE A 851 4.19 13.11 25.35
C ILE A 851 4.39 13.73 26.73
N LEU A 852 3.50 14.66 27.12
CA LEU A 852 3.54 15.28 28.44
C LEU A 852 3.37 14.25 29.57
N LYS A 853 2.45 13.29 29.41
CA LYS A 853 2.27 12.20 30.38
C LYS A 853 3.52 11.32 30.51
N LYS A 854 4.22 11.01 29.41
CA LYS A 854 5.51 10.28 29.45
C LYS A 854 6.60 11.08 30.16
N ALA A 855 6.61 12.40 29.96
CA ALA A 855 7.54 13.32 30.60
C ALA A 855 7.16 13.69 32.05
N ASN A 856 6.05 13.15 32.57
CA ASN A 856 5.49 13.47 33.89
C ASN A 856 5.17 14.97 34.08
N ILE A 857 4.70 15.62 33.01
CA ILE A 857 4.33 17.03 32.97
C ILE A 857 2.80 17.12 33.00
N ILE A 858 2.27 17.87 33.97
CA ILE A 858 0.85 18.19 34.08
C ILE A 858 0.71 19.72 33.93
N PRO A 859 0.16 20.21 32.80
CA PRO A 859 -0.08 21.63 32.62
C PRO A 859 -1.31 22.09 33.42
N PRO A 860 -1.32 23.34 33.95
CA PRO A 860 -2.49 23.93 34.59
C PRO A 860 -3.75 23.96 33.70
N VAL A 861 -3.56 24.14 32.39
CA VAL A 861 -4.64 24.10 31.39
C VAL A 861 -4.28 23.04 30.34
N PRO A 862 -4.94 21.87 30.34
CA PRO A 862 -4.66 20.82 29.36
C PRO A 862 -5.20 21.21 27.98
N THR A 863 -4.43 20.93 26.94
CA THR A 863 -4.88 21.09 25.56
C THR A 863 -5.89 20.01 25.18
N SER A 864 -7.01 20.41 24.59
CA SER A 864 -8.08 19.50 24.18
C SER A 864 -8.19 19.39 22.65
N PHE A 865 -8.63 18.23 22.15
CA PHE A 865 -8.70 18.00 20.70
C PHE A 865 -9.77 18.90 20.04
N CYS A 866 -9.39 19.65 19.01
CA CYS A 866 -10.28 20.34 18.08
C CYS A 866 -9.47 20.83 16.87
N HIS A 867 -10.01 20.67 15.65
CA HIS A 867 -9.49 21.40 14.48
C HIS A 867 -10.00 22.84 14.51
N GLY A 868 -9.18 23.81 14.10
CA GLY A 868 -9.59 25.22 14.03
C GLY A 868 -10.72 25.46 13.02
N GLU A 869 -10.77 24.66 11.96
CA GLU A 869 -11.81 24.72 10.94
C GLU A 869 -13.15 24.14 11.43
N ASP A 870 -13.13 23.43 12.56
CA ASP A 870 -14.28 22.76 13.17
C ASP A 870 -14.71 23.41 14.51
N LEU A 871 -14.22 24.61 14.85
CA LEU A 871 -14.52 25.29 16.11
C LEU A 871 -16.04 25.35 16.40
N LEU A 872 -16.85 25.63 15.38
CA LEU A 872 -18.31 25.78 15.51
C LEU A 872 -19.04 24.45 15.76
N LYS A 873 -18.37 23.31 15.66
CA LYS A 873 -18.91 22.01 16.08
C LYS A 873 -18.75 21.77 17.58
N LYS A 874 -17.83 22.49 18.22
CA LYS A 874 -17.44 22.28 19.61
C LYS A 874 -17.84 23.43 20.53
N PHE A 875 -17.86 24.65 19.99
CA PHE A 875 -18.15 25.85 20.74
C PHE A 875 -19.30 26.60 20.11
N GLU A 876 -20.23 27.03 20.97
CA GLU A 876 -21.31 27.90 20.56
C GLU A 876 -20.77 29.26 20.09
N PRO A 877 -21.44 29.92 19.13
CA PRO A 877 -21.14 31.31 18.78
C PRO A 877 -21.15 32.21 20.04
N GLU A 878 -20.31 33.25 20.03
CA GLU A 878 -20.22 34.24 21.12
C GLU A 878 -19.95 33.66 22.53
N SER A 879 -19.20 32.56 22.60
CA SER A 879 -18.83 31.90 23.86
C SER A 879 -17.55 32.45 24.52
N PHE A 880 -16.69 33.15 23.77
CA PHE A 880 -15.39 33.64 24.26
C PHE A 880 -15.24 35.16 24.20
N ASP A 881 -14.48 35.71 25.15
CA ASP A 881 -14.09 37.12 25.15
C ASP A 881 -12.85 37.37 24.28
N ILE A 882 -11.97 36.38 24.15
CA ILE A 882 -10.79 36.45 23.28
C ILE A 882 -10.58 35.09 22.62
N ALA A 883 -10.32 35.07 21.31
CA ALA A 883 -9.76 33.90 20.64
C ALA A 883 -8.34 34.24 20.13
N PHE A 884 -7.38 33.38 20.42
CA PHE A 884 -5.97 33.62 20.19
C PHE A 884 -5.36 32.51 19.33
N ALA A 885 -4.42 32.85 18.46
CA ALA A 885 -3.59 31.88 17.75
C ALA A 885 -2.15 32.41 17.66
N ASN A 886 -1.18 31.58 18.09
CA ASN A 886 0.24 31.92 18.07
C ASN A 886 1.02 30.92 17.22
N ASN A 887 1.45 31.37 16.04
CA ASN A 887 2.24 30.59 15.09
C ASN A 887 1.72 29.17 14.84
N SER A 888 0.39 29.05 14.68
CA SER A 888 -0.30 27.77 14.54
C SER A 888 -1.17 27.65 13.28
N LEU A 889 -1.72 28.77 12.80
CA LEU A 889 -2.51 28.84 11.57
C LEU A 889 -1.71 28.60 10.28
N ASP A 890 -0.39 28.79 10.28
CA ASP A 890 0.48 28.47 9.13
C ASP A 890 0.55 26.97 8.85
N HIS A 891 0.18 26.15 9.84
CA HIS A 891 0.04 24.70 9.76
C HIS A 891 -1.37 24.27 9.38
N SER A 892 -2.29 25.18 9.08
CA SER A 892 -3.69 24.82 8.78
C SER A 892 -3.93 24.57 7.29
N TYR A 893 -5.00 23.83 6.98
CA TYR A 893 -5.39 23.64 5.58
C TYR A 893 -6.25 24.79 5.06
N ASP A 894 -6.87 25.58 5.94
CA ASP A 894 -7.60 26.80 5.57
C ASP A 894 -7.57 27.86 6.71
N PRO A 895 -6.51 28.68 6.79
CA PRO A 895 -6.35 29.66 7.88
C PRO A 895 -7.44 30.73 7.85
N VAL A 896 -7.97 31.06 6.66
CA VAL A 896 -9.04 32.06 6.51
C VAL A 896 -10.34 31.55 7.14
N LEU A 897 -10.67 30.27 6.95
CA LEU A 897 -11.82 29.66 7.61
C LEU A 897 -11.65 29.65 9.13
N ILE A 898 -10.45 29.32 9.63
CA ILE A 898 -10.19 29.33 11.08
C ILE A 898 -10.43 30.73 11.65
N ILE A 899 -9.91 31.78 11.01
CA ILE A 899 -10.10 33.17 11.47
C ILE A 899 -11.59 33.54 11.52
N LYS A 900 -12.37 33.15 10.50
CA LYS A 900 -13.83 33.38 10.49
C LYS A 900 -14.54 32.63 11.61
N ASN A 901 -14.15 31.39 11.86
CA ASN A 901 -14.69 30.60 12.96
C ASN A 901 -14.33 31.20 14.32
N MET A 902 -13.08 31.64 14.50
CA MET A 902 -12.62 32.36 15.70
C MET A 902 -13.45 33.62 15.93
N LEU A 903 -13.69 34.41 14.87
CA LEU A 903 -14.54 35.61 14.95
C LEU A 903 -15.99 35.26 15.33
N THR A 904 -16.51 34.12 14.86
CA THR A 904 -17.87 33.66 15.17
C THR A 904 -18.02 33.28 16.64
N VAL A 905 -17.05 32.56 17.22
CA VAL A 905 -17.09 32.13 18.64
C VAL A 905 -16.77 33.25 19.62
N VAL A 906 -16.20 34.36 19.16
CA VAL A 906 -15.95 35.55 19.98
C VAL A 906 -17.23 36.40 20.10
N LYS A 907 -17.50 36.95 21.28
CA LYS A 907 -18.67 37.85 21.54
C LYS A 907 -18.57 39.14 20.73
N ARG A 908 -19.68 39.87 20.59
CA ARG A 908 -19.65 41.21 19.98
C ARG A 908 -18.76 42.17 20.79
N SER A 909 -18.09 43.08 20.08
CA SER A 909 -17.14 44.05 20.66
C SER A 909 -15.97 43.39 21.43
N ARG A 910 -15.63 42.14 21.09
CA ARG A 910 -14.52 41.37 21.64
C ARG A 910 -13.53 40.97 20.53
N TYR A 911 -12.44 40.30 20.89
CA TYR A 911 -11.22 40.29 20.06
C TYR A 911 -10.79 38.89 19.60
N VAL A 912 -10.38 38.78 18.35
CA VAL A 912 -9.48 37.73 17.86
C VAL A 912 -8.08 38.31 17.78
N VAL A 913 -7.07 37.60 18.30
CA VAL A 913 -5.67 38.03 18.30
C VAL A 913 -4.82 36.96 17.63
N LEU A 914 -4.08 37.35 16.59
CA LEU A 914 -3.20 36.47 15.80
C LEU A 914 -1.77 36.98 15.93
N ARG A 915 -0.82 36.06 16.16
CA ARG A 915 0.61 36.38 16.27
C ARG A 915 1.44 35.33 15.54
N HIS A 916 2.11 35.72 14.46
CA HIS A 916 2.76 34.78 13.53
C HIS A 916 4.13 35.25 13.07
N TYR A 917 5.04 34.32 12.75
CA TYR A 917 6.28 34.68 12.08
C TYR A 917 5.99 35.18 10.67
N ARG A 918 6.63 36.31 10.34
CA ARG A 918 6.53 36.89 9.01
C ARG A 918 7.16 35.94 7.99
N ASN A 919 6.40 35.60 6.95
CA ASN A 919 6.89 34.85 5.78
C ASN A 919 7.61 33.52 6.09
N GLU A 920 7.15 32.79 7.11
CA GLU A 920 7.79 31.55 7.57
C GLU A 920 7.82 30.44 6.51
N ALA A 921 6.74 30.28 5.73
CA ALA A 921 6.70 29.28 4.66
C ALA A 921 7.72 29.58 3.54
N LEU A 922 8.02 30.85 3.24
CA LEU A 922 9.10 31.20 2.31
C LEU A 922 10.47 30.82 2.87
N THR A 923 10.72 31.13 4.14
CA THR A 923 11.99 30.83 4.83
C THR A 923 12.26 29.32 4.89
N THR A 924 11.20 28.52 5.05
CA THR A 924 11.27 27.05 5.10
C THR A 924 11.09 26.39 3.73
N ASN A 925 11.01 27.17 2.64
CA ASN A 925 10.75 26.70 1.27
C ASN A 925 9.48 25.83 1.12
N TYR A 926 8.46 26.12 1.93
CA TYR A 926 7.16 25.42 2.00
C TYR A 926 7.29 23.93 2.32
N VAL A 927 8.29 23.58 3.13
CA VAL A 927 8.55 22.20 3.56
C VAL A 927 7.83 21.93 4.88
N GLY A 928 7.23 20.75 5.02
CA GLY A 928 6.52 20.35 6.24
C GLY A 928 5.13 21.00 6.37
N LEU A 929 4.74 21.39 7.59
CA LEU A 929 3.43 21.97 7.86
C LEU A 929 3.33 23.47 7.50
N HIS A 930 4.46 24.17 7.35
CA HIS A 930 4.50 25.61 7.04
C HIS A 930 4.11 25.88 5.58
N GLN A 931 2.81 26.03 5.33
CA GLN A 931 2.28 26.21 3.97
C GLN A 931 1.79 27.64 3.69
N TRP A 932 1.65 28.47 4.73
CA TRP A 932 1.13 29.84 4.62
C TRP A 932 2.12 30.87 5.16
N ASN A 933 2.17 32.02 4.48
CA ASN A 933 2.90 33.20 4.90
C ASN A 933 1.92 34.24 5.45
N PHE A 934 2.35 34.95 6.50
CA PHE A 934 1.63 36.05 7.13
C PHE A 934 2.48 37.31 6.99
N ASP A 935 1.88 38.41 6.55
CA ASP A 935 2.58 39.68 6.33
C ASP A 935 1.63 40.89 6.41
N ILE A 936 2.18 42.11 6.53
CA ILE A 936 1.42 43.36 6.44
C ILE A 936 1.82 44.11 5.17
N LYS A 937 0.85 44.38 4.31
CA LYS A 937 1.04 45.21 3.10
C LYS A 937 0.08 46.39 3.13
N GLU A 938 0.62 47.61 3.07
CA GLU A 938 -0.18 48.84 3.04
C GLU A 938 -1.22 48.89 4.19
N ASN A 939 -0.80 48.58 5.42
CA ASN A 939 -1.64 48.45 6.62
C ASN A 939 -2.75 47.37 6.56
N ASN A 940 -2.70 46.46 5.59
CA ASN A 940 -3.60 45.31 5.51
C ASN A 940 -2.91 44.03 5.95
N PHE A 941 -3.60 43.20 6.73
CA PHE A 941 -3.14 41.89 7.11
C PHE A 941 -3.37 40.90 5.95
N ILE A 942 -2.28 40.32 5.44
CA ILE A 942 -2.30 39.44 4.27
C ILE A 942 -1.86 38.03 4.67
N ILE A 943 -2.58 37.03 4.16
CA ILE A 943 -2.22 35.61 4.24
C ILE A 943 -2.03 35.08 2.82
N TYR A 944 -0.93 34.38 2.53
CA TYR A 944 -0.69 33.87 1.19
C TYR A 944 0.15 32.59 1.14
N ASP A 945 -0.06 31.79 0.09
CA ASP A 945 0.74 30.61 -0.25
C ASP A 945 1.34 30.75 -1.67
N LYS A 946 1.87 29.67 -2.25
CA LYS A 946 2.41 29.68 -3.62
C LYS A 946 1.35 29.99 -4.70
N SER A 947 0.07 29.89 -4.37
CA SER A 947 -1.04 29.86 -5.34
C SER A 947 -2.06 30.98 -5.15
N SER A 948 -2.12 31.57 -3.95
CA SER A 948 -3.21 32.43 -3.53
C SER A 948 -2.75 33.49 -2.52
N ILE A 949 -3.39 34.66 -2.57
CA ILE A 949 -3.17 35.78 -1.66
C ILE A 949 -4.54 36.23 -1.14
N HIS A 950 -4.67 36.39 0.17
CA HIS A 950 -5.88 36.79 0.87
C HIS A 950 -5.64 38.05 1.69
N ASN A 951 -6.36 39.13 1.37
CA ASN A 951 -6.39 40.33 2.21
C ASN A 951 -7.47 40.17 3.28
N ILE A 952 -7.07 39.86 4.51
CA ILE A 952 -7.97 39.57 5.63
C ILE A 952 -8.65 40.84 6.12
N THR A 953 -7.94 41.97 6.17
CA THR A 953 -8.50 43.28 6.52
C THR A 953 -9.70 43.62 5.65
N HIS A 954 -9.57 43.47 4.33
CA HIS A 954 -10.66 43.70 3.40
C HIS A 954 -11.78 42.67 3.54
N LEU A 955 -11.43 41.37 3.66
CA LEU A 955 -12.40 40.28 3.78
C LEU A 955 -13.31 40.39 5.00
N LEU A 956 -12.83 41.02 6.08
CA LEU A 956 -13.58 41.16 7.34
C LEU A 956 -14.17 42.56 7.55
N SER A 957 -14.03 43.48 6.59
CA SER A 957 -14.40 44.89 6.74
C SER A 957 -15.87 45.17 7.12
N GLN A 958 -16.78 44.23 6.85
CA GLN A 958 -18.20 44.34 7.24
C GLN A 958 -18.53 43.72 8.61
N GLU A 959 -17.63 42.89 9.15
CA GLU A 959 -17.86 42.06 10.33
C GLU A 959 -16.93 42.42 11.50
N ALA A 960 -15.80 43.07 11.21
CA ALA A 960 -14.78 43.40 12.21
C ALA A 960 -13.92 44.61 11.83
N ASN A 961 -13.36 45.27 12.86
CA ASN A 961 -12.27 46.23 12.72
C ASN A 961 -10.93 45.49 12.87
N VAL A 962 -10.02 45.67 11.91
CA VAL A 962 -8.72 44.97 11.88
C VAL A 962 -7.57 45.96 12.07
N GLU A 963 -6.73 45.68 13.06
CA GLU A 963 -5.50 46.39 13.37
C GLU A 963 -4.32 45.42 13.24
N CYS A 964 -3.24 45.82 12.58
CA CYS A 964 -2.04 44.97 12.46
C CYS A 964 -0.75 45.79 12.55
N TYR A 965 0.27 45.20 13.16
CA TYR A 965 1.59 45.81 13.36
C TYR A 965 2.67 44.74 13.51
N TYR A 966 3.93 45.15 13.37
CA TYR A 966 5.08 44.28 13.61
C TYR A 966 5.53 44.36 15.08
N GLU A 967 5.83 43.22 15.69
CA GLU A 967 6.40 43.11 17.03
C GLU A 967 7.88 42.71 16.90
N ASN A 968 8.80 43.59 17.33
CA ASN A 968 10.24 43.34 17.27
C ASN A 968 10.67 42.44 18.43
N THR A 969 11.32 41.31 18.12
CA THR A 969 11.94 40.44 19.14
C THR A 969 13.46 40.43 19.01
N ILE A 970 14.15 40.23 20.12
CA ILE A 970 15.62 40.41 20.23
C ILE A 970 16.41 39.35 19.43
N ASN A 971 15.80 38.22 19.03
CA ASN A 971 16.55 37.07 18.49
C ASN A 971 16.05 36.40 17.20
N TYR A 972 14.88 36.72 16.63
CA TYR A 972 14.47 36.22 15.30
C TYR A 972 13.50 37.20 14.61
N SER A 973 13.40 37.08 13.27
CA SER A 973 12.57 37.83 12.30
C SER A 973 11.23 38.39 12.82
N ASP A 974 10.85 39.58 12.32
CA ASP A 974 9.61 40.31 12.61
C ASP A 974 8.40 39.38 12.86
N LEU A 975 7.74 39.51 14.01
CA LEU A 975 6.43 38.89 14.23
C LEU A 975 5.35 39.82 13.69
N VAL A 976 4.35 39.23 13.02
CA VAL A 976 3.15 39.93 12.58
C VAL A 976 2.06 39.72 13.62
N VAL A 977 1.57 40.82 14.18
CA VAL A 977 0.42 40.82 15.09
C VAL A 977 -0.79 41.38 14.36
N CYS A 978 -1.93 40.70 14.47
CA CYS A 978 -3.21 41.14 13.93
C CYS A 978 -4.28 41.00 15.01
N VAL A 979 -4.93 42.11 15.34
CA VAL A 979 -6.04 42.21 16.29
C VAL A 979 -7.31 42.54 15.53
N ILE A 980 -8.31 41.68 15.67
CA ILE A 980 -9.58 41.76 14.95
C ILE A 980 -10.68 41.95 15.99
N GLN A 981 -11.30 43.13 16.05
CA GLN A 981 -12.42 43.40 16.94
C GLN A 981 -13.73 43.13 16.21
N LYS A 982 -14.55 42.21 16.74
CA LYS A 982 -15.88 41.90 16.19
C LYS A 982 -16.82 43.09 16.37
N ILE A 983 -17.53 43.47 15.30
CA ILE A 983 -18.55 44.53 15.31
C ILE A 983 -19.84 44.06 15.99
#